data_AF-A0AAV9IHJ6-F1
#
_entry.id   AF-A0AAV9IHJ6-F1
#
_cell.length_a   1.000
_cell.length_b   1.000
_cell.length_c   1.000
_cell.angle_alpha   90.00
_cell.angle_beta   90.00
_cell.angle_gamma   90.00
#
_symmetry.space_group_name_H-M   'P 1'
#
loop_
_entity.id
_entity.type
_entity.pdbx_description
1 polymer ?
#
loop_
_entity_poly.entity_id
_entity_poly.type
_entity_poly.pdbx_seq_one_letter_code
_entity_poly.pdbx_strand_id
1 'polypeptide(L)'
;MNNKDGEDSSETVETYQDWLDIIEQLRKENDWKALNKAYENFAQSYFLPPEIWLQWVNDEHQRLVDEQDGQVAVTRVLEVVERALRETLYSVELWLWFVELSVKLYSCGTLSETDVRERFEQAVTHVALDFRDGWKVFEKYWEFEDKYGNKDNVNQLKLRCASLPFERYPQALFQSADEQIIQRIERNHSKREERNKFEESVSKAAELESVSNAWKLYAEFETNVDLMRAKMIYERGLGSCYTLPDLWLAYLDFLAEYFPSSNLDIEVTKKAFSCVPSSVEIAQYAMRAQEKSNEGFHGVSSVFWKAWSAMSVSPEHLIELSRSYLHCLRRLCTEERLDKKYFSEILTDFQKTFDNDVLASADSSCQILRFIATCFQVILQQNLETIRSVWEQMLRKQGKHAYTWLRYIQWETDHQQYESARRLFRRGIHTLVEEIDILAKEWIDFEGLFGDISQYEKALKVTAERSAFCERISRQRLLNSSTNLPSLQKEDHGNKAKRMKTMKEDFDESSMRIVSKSSQGTSNVDKKWHKDLHTVFVSNLPKTTSQEDFQSIFSSIEGFVEARLVKDREGVPKGFGYVEFQNDQGVKEALKADQSILLGQKIIVRRSKPPKLQRYSTPSRKIRIGIDVRKNEMETTQEAKENVDDFEESSSQAAATTMQTSWTQDDFRKWIRNSSA
;
A
#
# COMPACT_ATOMS: atom_id res chain seq x y z
N MET A 1 -42.20 12.74 38.92
CA MET A 1 -41.00 12.13 39.52
C MET A 1 -41.04 10.63 39.24
N ASN A 2 -39.95 9.90 39.04
CA ASN A 2 -38.61 10.19 38.49
C ASN A 2 -37.89 8.82 38.47
N ASN A 3 -37.06 8.55 37.46
CA ASN A 3 -35.77 7.85 37.51
C ASN A 3 -35.65 6.55 38.34
N LYS A 4 -35.07 5.46 37.83
CA LYS A 4 -34.25 5.23 36.62
C LYS A 4 -34.21 3.71 36.44
N ASP A 5 -34.32 3.23 35.20
CA ASP A 5 -33.76 1.94 34.73
C ASP A 5 -33.51 2.07 33.22
N GLY A 6 -32.68 3.06 32.88
CA GLY A 6 -31.98 3.14 31.61
C GLY A 6 -30.51 2.90 31.90
N GLU A 7 -30.12 1.62 31.91
CA GLU A 7 -28.71 1.25 31.88
C GLU A 7 -28.19 1.39 30.46
N ASP A 8 -26.93 1.78 30.31
CA ASP A 8 -26.31 1.97 29.01
C ASP A 8 -26.20 0.64 28.26
N SER A 9 -27.11 0.44 27.31
CA SER A 9 -26.82 -0.36 26.11
C SER A 9 -25.75 0.38 25.32
N SER A 10 -24.49 0.25 25.75
CA SER A 10 -23.33 0.66 24.96
C SER A 10 -23.48 0.04 23.58
N GLU A 11 -23.42 0.84 22.51
CA GLU A 11 -23.43 0.34 21.13
C GLU A 11 -22.23 -0.59 20.94
N THR A 12 -22.42 -1.88 21.20
CA THR A 12 -21.47 -2.93 20.84
C THR A 12 -21.38 -2.93 19.34
N VAL A 13 -20.24 -2.49 18.80
CA VAL A 13 -20.00 -2.45 17.36
C VAL A 13 -20.07 -3.87 16.83
N GLU A 14 -21.23 -4.22 16.26
CA GLU A 14 -21.60 -5.57 15.87
C GLU A 14 -20.51 -6.14 14.94
N THR A 15 -19.76 -7.09 15.47
CA THR A 15 -18.62 -7.68 14.78
C THR A 15 -19.12 -8.59 13.66
N TYR A 16 -18.24 -8.90 12.72
CA TYR A 16 -18.56 -9.83 11.64
C TYR A 16 -19.05 -11.20 12.14
N GLN A 17 -18.65 -11.64 13.34
CA GLN A 17 -19.15 -12.88 13.95
C GLN A 17 -20.57 -12.72 14.52
N ASP A 18 -20.86 -11.59 15.18
CA ASP A 18 -22.19 -11.36 15.75
C ASP A 18 -23.27 -11.38 14.66
N TRP A 19 -22.97 -10.84 13.47
CA TRP A 19 -23.84 -10.95 12.29
C TRP A 19 -24.08 -12.38 11.82
N LEU A 20 -23.06 -13.25 11.83
CA LEU A 20 -23.21 -14.67 11.48
C LEU A 20 -24.09 -15.40 12.50
N ASP A 21 -23.88 -15.15 13.79
CA ASP A 21 -24.63 -15.78 14.88
C ASP A 21 -26.11 -15.34 14.86
N ILE A 22 -26.39 -14.05 14.58
CA ILE A 22 -27.74 -13.51 14.34
C ILE A 22 -28.40 -14.20 13.14
N ILE A 23 -27.69 -14.35 12.02
CA ILE A 23 -28.20 -15.02 10.81
C ILE A 23 -28.51 -16.49 11.10
N GLU A 24 -27.65 -17.21 11.83
CA GLU A 24 -27.90 -18.61 12.19
C GLU A 24 -29.06 -18.76 13.19
N GLN A 25 -29.27 -17.79 14.10
CA GLN A 25 -30.43 -17.78 14.98
C GLN A 25 -31.74 -17.52 14.21
N LEU A 26 -31.79 -16.47 13.37
CA LEU A 26 -32.98 -16.14 12.60
C LEU A 26 -33.36 -17.27 11.62
N ARG A 27 -32.38 -17.99 11.05
CA ARG A 27 -32.62 -19.19 10.25
C ARG A 27 -33.20 -20.36 11.07
N LYS A 28 -32.92 -20.47 12.37
CA LYS A 28 -33.56 -21.48 13.26
C LYS A 28 -34.98 -21.09 13.67
N GLU A 29 -35.27 -19.80 13.70
CA GLU A 29 -36.57 -19.23 14.08
C GLU A 29 -37.54 -19.11 12.87
N ASN A 30 -37.04 -19.29 11.64
CA ASN A 30 -37.77 -19.17 10.36
C ASN A 30 -38.44 -17.79 10.13
N ASP A 31 -37.96 -16.71 10.76
CA ASP A 31 -38.41 -15.35 10.41
C ASP A 31 -37.63 -14.86 9.17
N TRP A 32 -38.14 -15.25 8.01
CA TRP A 32 -37.62 -14.83 6.70
C TRP A 32 -37.53 -13.30 6.52
N LYS A 33 -38.38 -12.52 7.21
CA LYS A 33 -38.41 -11.05 7.06
C LYS A 33 -37.35 -10.38 7.92
N ALA A 34 -37.15 -10.86 9.14
CA ALA A 34 -36.02 -10.47 9.96
C ALA A 34 -34.69 -10.90 9.30
N LEU A 35 -34.63 -12.11 8.75
CA LEU A 35 -33.45 -12.67 8.08
C LEU A 35 -33.01 -11.84 6.86
N ASN A 36 -33.91 -11.50 5.93
CA ASN A 36 -33.57 -10.62 4.81
C ASN A 36 -33.08 -9.24 5.29
N LYS A 37 -33.69 -8.67 6.34
CA LYS A 37 -33.25 -7.39 6.90
C LYS A 37 -31.86 -7.49 7.56
N ALA A 38 -31.56 -8.61 8.23
CA ALA A 38 -30.23 -8.86 8.78
C ALA A 38 -29.17 -8.94 7.67
N TYR A 39 -29.44 -9.68 6.58
CA TYR A 39 -28.58 -9.70 5.40
C TYR A 39 -28.41 -8.32 4.74
N GLU A 40 -29.51 -7.55 4.59
CA GLU A 40 -29.46 -6.19 4.02
C GLU A 40 -28.60 -5.24 4.86
N ASN A 41 -28.69 -5.31 6.20
CA ASN A 41 -27.85 -4.53 7.11
C ASN A 41 -26.38 -5.00 7.06
N PHE A 42 -26.14 -6.31 7.10
CA PHE A 42 -24.80 -6.90 7.08
C PHE A 42 -24.04 -6.51 5.79
N ALA A 43 -24.73 -6.53 4.64
CA ALA A 43 -24.19 -6.11 3.34
C ALA A 43 -23.98 -4.60 3.21
N GLN A 44 -24.60 -3.77 4.05
CA GLN A 44 -24.29 -2.32 4.13
C GLN A 44 -23.06 -2.04 4.99
N SER A 45 -22.79 -2.88 6.00
CA SER A 45 -21.71 -2.69 6.97
C SER A 45 -20.39 -3.32 6.56
N TYR A 46 -20.41 -4.51 5.93
CA TYR A 46 -19.22 -5.30 5.61
C TYR A 46 -19.24 -5.81 4.17
N PHE A 47 -18.06 -6.11 3.61
CA PHE A 47 -17.97 -6.89 2.37
C PHE A 47 -18.39 -8.33 2.66
N LEU A 48 -19.40 -8.83 1.94
CA LEU A 48 -19.84 -10.22 2.04
C LEU A 48 -19.15 -11.09 0.97
N PRO A 49 -18.42 -12.15 1.35
CA PRO A 49 -17.81 -13.08 0.43
C PRO A 49 -18.87 -13.98 -0.25
N PRO A 50 -18.53 -14.65 -1.36
CA PRO A 50 -19.49 -15.41 -2.17
C PRO A 50 -20.32 -16.44 -1.41
N GLU A 51 -19.76 -17.05 -0.37
CA GLU A 51 -20.38 -18.10 0.43
C GLU A 51 -21.58 -17.57 1.23
N ILE A 52 -21.55 -16.31 1.67
CA ILE A 52 -22.64 -15.66 2.40
C ILE A 52 -23.74 -15.21 1.43
N TRP A 53 -23.36 -14.72 0.24
CA TRP A 53 -24.33 -14.46 -0.83
C TRP A 53 -25.05 -15.73 -1.28
N LEU A 54 -24.31 -16.84 -1.44
CA LEU A 54 -24.90 -18.14 -1.75
C LEU A 54 -25.83 -18.61 -0.63
N GLN A 55 -25.52 -18.37 0.64
CA GLN A 55 -26.44 -18.64 1.75
C GLN A 55 -27.73 -17.81 1.65
N TRP A 56 -27.64 -16.49 1.46
CA TRP A 56 -28.83 -15.62 1.31
C TRP A 56 -29.71 -16.05 0.12
N VAL A 57 -29.08 -16.36 -1.03
CA VAL A 57 -29.77 -16.86 -2.23
C VAL A 57 -30.45 -18.21 -1.97
N ASN A 58 -29.82 -19.10 -1.20
CA ASN A 58 -30.42 -20.38 -0.81
C ASN A 58 -31.56 -20.21 0.21
N ASP A 59 -31.45 -19.28 1.17
CA ASP A 59 -32.49 -18.99 2.17
C ASP A 59 -33.74 -18.38 1.51
N GLU A 60 -33.58 -17.36 0.65
CA GLU A 60 -34.70 -16.82 -0.15
C GLU A 60 -35.22 -17.84 -1.18
N HIS A 61 -34.37 -18.77 -1.67
CA HIS A 61 -34.85 -19.89 -2.49
C HIS A 61 -35.72 -20.88 -1.68
N GLN A 62 -35.40 -21.15 -0.41
CA GLN A 62 -36.25 -21.98 0.46
C GLN A 62 -37.60 -21.30 0.70
N ARG A 63 -37.60 -19.99 0.93
CA ARG A 63 -38.83 -19.20 1.06
C ARG A 63 -39.76 -19.29 -0.17
N LEU A 64 -39.23 -19.46 -1.39
CA LEU A 64 -40.04 -19.73 -2.60
C LEU A 64 -40.91 -20.99 -2.49
N VAL A 65 -40.48 -21.96 -1.69
CA VAL A 65 -41.14 -23.27 -1.55
C VAL A 65 -42.27 -23.20 -0.53
N ASP A 66 -42.18 -22.27 0.43
CA ASP A 66 -43.19 -22.02 1.46
C ASP A 66 -44.25 -20.99 1.02
N GLU A 67 -43.86 -19.92 0.31
CA GLU A 67 -44.80 -18.90 -0.21
C GLU A 67 -45.40 -19.32 -1.57
N GLN A 68 -46.72 -19.45 -1.66
CA GLN A 68 -47.42 -19.95 -2.85
C GLN A 68 -47.34 -19.01 -4.08
N ASP A 69 -46.97 -17.74 -3.90
CA ASP A 69 -46.82 -16.73 -4.97
C ASP A 69 -45.44 -16.81 -5.67
N GLY A 70 -45.12 -18.00 -6.19
CA GLY A 70 -43.79 -18.35 -6.71
C GLY A 70 -43.23 -17.44 -7.82
N GLN A 71 -44.06 -16.65 -8.52
CA GLN A 71 -43.59 -15.72 -9.55
C GLN A 71 -42.96 -14.43 -8.97
N VAL A 72 -43.60 -13.83 -7.97
CA VAL A 72 -43.08 -12.62 -7.29
C VAL A 72 -41.80 -12.98 -6.55
N ALA A 73 -41.82 -14.11 -5.86
CA ALA A 73 -40.70 -14.55 -5.05
C ALA A 73 -39.47 -14.95 -5.92
N VAL A 74 -39.65 -15.61 -7.09
CA VAL A 74 -38.52 -15.88 -8.01
C VAL A 74 -37.89 -14.61 -8.56
N THR A 75 -38.69 -13.56 -8.80
CA THR A 75 -38.17 -12.23 -9.19
C THR A 75 -37.30 -11.65 -8.06
N ARG A 76 -37.73 -11.77 -6.80
CA ARG A 76 -36.95 -11.33 -5.64
C ARG A 76 -35.63 -12.10 -5.46
N VAL A 77 -35.62 -13.42 -5.66
CA VAL A 77 -34.35 -14.19 -5.62
C VAL A 77 -33.42 -13.74 -6.75
N LEU A 78 -33.96 -13.42 -7.93
CA LEU A 78 -33.16 -12.86 -9.03
C LEU A 78 -32.56 -11.49 -8.66
N GLU A 79 -33.29 -10.59 -8.02
CA GLU A 79 -32.75 -9.30 -7.52
C GLU A 79 -31.55 -9.51 -6.59
N VAL A 80 -31.65 -10.48 -5.66
CA VAL A 80 -30.58 -10.83 -4.72
C VAL A 80 -29.37 -11.42 -5.45
N VAL A 81 -29.58 -12.30 -6.44
CA VAL A 81 -28.47 -12.85 -7.26
C VAL A 81 -27.82 -11.76 -8.12
N GLU A 82 -28.58 -10.89 -8.77
CA GLU A 82 -28.04 -9.77 -9.56
C GLU A 82 -27.25 -8.78 -8.66
N ARG A 83 -27.69 -8.58 -7.41
CA ARG A 83 -26.94 -7.82 -6.41
C ARG A 83 -25.65 -8.54 -6.02
N ALA A 84 -25.71 -9.83 -5.74
CA ALA A 84 -24.56 -10.66 -5.41
C ALA A 84 -23.48 -10.64 -6.51
N LEU A 85 -23.89 -10.73 -7.78
CA LEU A 85 -22.99 -10.68 -8.94
C LEU A 85 -22.32 -9.30 -9.12
N ARG A 86 -22.93 -8.21 -8.65
CA ARG A 86 -22.29 -6.87 -8.62
C ARG A 86 -21.36 -6.69 -7.42
N GLU A 87 -21.74 -7.18 -6.25
CA GLU A 87 -21.00 -6.93 -4.99
C GLU A 87 -19.85 -7.92 -4.75
N THR A 88 -19.99 -9.21 -5.11
CA THR A 88 -18.88 -10.18 -5.06
C THR A 88 -17.77 -9.86 -6.07
N LEU A 89 -16.64 -10.59 -5.96
CA LEU A 89 -15.55 -10.54 -6.95
C LEU A 89 -15.71 -11.62 -8.01
N TYR A 90 -16.01 -12.85 -7.58
CA TYR A 90 -16.11 -14.02 -8.44
C TYR A 90 -16.92 -15.14 -7.78
N SER A 91 -17.78 -15.82 -8.55
CA SER A 91 -18.41 -17.09 -8.15
C SER A 91 -19.06 -17.78 -9.35
N VAL A 92 -18.65 -19.01 -9.66
CA VAL A 92 -19.31 -19.81 -10.70
C VAL A 92 -20.73 -20.21 -10.27
N GLU A 93 -20.94 -20.44 -8.97
CA GLU A 93 -22.23 -20.91 -8.44
C GLU A 93 -23.31 -19.82 -8.47
N LEU A 94 -22.97 -18.55 -8.23
CA LEU A 94 -23.91 -17.43 -8.38
C LEU A 94 -24.33 -17.24 -9.85
N TRP A 95 -23.40 -17.42 -10.80
CA TRP A 95 -23.73 -17.38 -12.24
C TRP A 95 -24.60 -18.57 -12.68
N LEU A 96 -24.38 -19.76 -12.12
CA LEU A 96 -25.26 -20.92 -12.34
C LEU A 96 -26.67 -20.67 -11.77
N TRP A 97 -26.78 -20.11 -10.57
CA TRP A 97 -28.06 -19.70 -9.98
C TRP A 97 -28.79 -18.65 -10.84
N PHE A 98 -28.10 -17.61 -11.30
CA PHE A 98 -28.64 -16.57 -12.18
C PHE A 98 -29.23 -17.16 -13.47
N VAL A 99 -28.50 -18.09 -14.08
CA VAL A 99 -28.90 -18.84 -15.26
C VAL A 99 -30.13 -19.70 -14.99
N GLU A 100 -30.13 -20.52 -13.94
CA GLU A 100 -31.25 -21.43 -13.64
C GLU A 100 -32.54 -20.67 -13.27
N LEU A 101 -32.43 -19.55 -12.54
CA LEU A 101 -33.57 -18.66 -12.25
C LEU A 101 -34.11 -18.01 -13.53
N SER A 102 -33.24 -17.64 -14.47
CA SER A 102 -33.66 -17.07 -15.77
C SER A 102 -34.41 -18.10 -16.63
N VAL A 103 -33.99 -19.38 -16.61
CA VAL A 103 -34.71 -20.48 -17.30
C VAL A 103 -36.05 -20.81 -16.61
N LYS A 104 -36.14 -20.68 -15.28
CA LYS A 104 -37.41 -20.77 -14.54
C LYS A 104 -38.36 -19.63 -14.96
N LEU A 105 -37.90 -18.38 -14.95
CA LEU A 105 -38.68 -17.20 -15.36
C LEU A 105 -39.16 -17.26 -16.82
N TYR A 106 -38.32 -17.71 -17.74
CA TYR A 106 -38.73 -17.98 -19.13
C TYR A 106 -39.80 -19.08 -19.22
N SER A 107 -39.70 -20.13 -18.39
CA SER A 107 -40.73 -21.17 -18.31
C SER A 107 -42.06 -20.67 -17.73
N CYS A 108 -42.04 -19.55 -16.99
CA CYS A 108 -43.22 -18.80 -16.55
C CYS A 108 -43.68 -17.72 -17.55
N GLY A 109 -43.02 -17.58 -18.71
CA GLY A 109 -43.38 -16.62 -19.75
C GLY A 109 -43.05 -15.16 -19.46
N THR A 110 -42.16 -14.86 -18.49
CA THR A 110 -41.82 -13.48 -18.10
C THR A 110 -40.61 -12.88 -18.83
N LEU A 111 -39.70 -13.74 -19.30
CA LEU A 111 -38.53 -13.36 -20.11
C LEU A 111 -38.71 -13.88 -21.54
N SER A 112 -38.05 -13.23 -22.50
CA SER A 112 -37.95 -13.71 -23.87
C SER A 112 -36.78 -14.70 -24.05
N GLU A 113 -36.80 -15.44 -25.16
CA GLU A 113 -35.74 -16.39 -25.53
C GLU A 113 -34.39 -15.67 -25.77
N THR A 114 -34.44 -14.42 -26.21
CA THR A 114 -33.26 -13.55 -26.39
C THR A 114 -32.65 -13.10 -25.07
N ASP A 115 -33.46 -12.74 -24.06
CA ASP A 115 -32.95 -12.27 -22.77
C ASP A 115 -32.21 -13.39 -22.03
N VAL A 116 -32.74 -14.62 -22.11
CA VAL A 116 -32.09 -15.81 -21.52
C VAL A 116 -30.74 -16.09 -22.21
N ARG A 117 -30.67 -16.00 -23.54
CA ARG A 117 -29.40 -16.13 -24.28
C ARG A 117 -28.38 -15.06 -23.90
N GLU A 118 -28.82 -13.81 -23.76
CA GLU A 118 -27.90 -12.74 -23.35
C GLU A 118 -27.33 -13.02 -21.96
N ARG A 119 -28.16 -13.42 -21.00
CA ARG A 119 -27.75 -13.82 -19.65
C ARG A 119 -26.80 -15.02 -19.64
N PHE A 120 -27.00 -15.99 -20.54
CA PHE A 120 -26.05 -17.09 -20.75
C PHE A 120 -24.70 -16.61 -21.32
N GLU A 121 -24.69 -15.72 -22.32
CA GLU A 121 -23.44 -15.17 -22.87
C GLU A 121 -22.71 -14.23 -21.91
N GLN A 122 -23.44 -13.50 -21.05
CA GLN A 122 -22.88 -12.77 -19.91
C GLN A 122 -22.18 -13.75 -18.94
N ALA A 123 -22.86 -14.83 -18.52
CA ALA A 123 -22.26 -15.86 -17.67
C ALA A 123 -21.02 -16.51 -18.32
N VAL A 124 -21.10 -16.89 -19.59
CA VAL A 124 -19.95 -17.42 -20.35
C VAL A 124 -18.80 -16.41 -20.38
N THR A 125 -19.08 -15.11 -20.61
CA THR A 125 -18.05 -14.06 -20.64
C THR A 125 -17.33 -13.91 -19.29
N HIS A 126 -18.03 -14.09 -18.17
CA HIS A 126 -17.46 -13.94 -16.83
C HIS A 126 -16.78 -15.21 -16.28
N VAL A 127 -17.33 -16.42 -16.49
CA VAL A 127 -16.83 -17.64 -15.82
C VAL A 127 -16.33 -18.76 -16.73
N ALA A 128 -16.48 -18.70 -18.05
CA ALA A 128 -16.01 -19.77 -18.95
C ALA A 128 -14.48 -19.98 -18.94
N LEU A 129 -13.69 -19.03 -18.44
CA LEU A 129 -12.23 -19.13 -18.40
C LEU A 129 -11.71 -19.95 -17.19
N ASP A 130 -12.59 -20.32 -16.24
CA ASP A 130 -12.28 -21.08 -15.01
C ASP A 130 -11.82 -22.49 -15.31
N PHE A 131 -10.72 -22.92 -14.69
CA PHE A 131 -10.11 -24.22 -14.94
C PHE A 131 -10.96 -25.41 -14.43
N ARG A 132 -11.64 -25.27 -13.30
CA ARG A 132 -12.34 -26.37 -12.60
C ARG A 132 -13.80 -26.47 -13.01
N ASP A 133 -14.51 -25.34 -13.06
CA ASP A 133 -15.97 -25.31 -13.02
C ASP A 133 -16.62 -24.54 -14.19
N GLY A 134 -15.86 -23.79 -14.98
CA GLY A 134 -16.38 -22.96 -16.08
C GLY A 134 -17.11 -23.72 -17.18
N TRP A 135 -16.88 -25.04 -17.31
CA TRP A 135 -17.60 -25.92 -18.22
C TRP A 135 -19.07 -26.13 -17.83
N LYS A 136 -19.44 -25.98 -16.55
CA LYS A 136 -20.82 -26.17 -16.06
C LYS A 136 -21.81 -25.18 -16.70
N VAL A 137 -21.37 -23.95 -16.97
CA VAL A 137 -22.22 -22.94 -17.63
C VAL A 137 -22.48 -23.30 -19.10
N PHE A 138 -21.49 -23.84 -19.82
CA PHE A 138 -21.73 -24.38 -21.16
C PHE A 138 -22.70 -25.56 -21.15
N GLU A 139 -22.62 -26.44 -20.14
CA GLU A 139 -23.53 -27.58 -20.00
C GLU A 139 -24.98 -27.12 -19.85
N LYS A 140 -25.24 -26.21 -18.90
CA LYS A 140 -26.58 -25.59 -18.72
C LYS A 140 -27.07 -24.87 -19.97
N TYR A 141 -26.17 -24.24 -20.74
CA TYR A 141 -26.53 -23.51 -21.96
C TYR A 141 -26.91 -24.46 -23.11
N TRP A 142 -26.16 -25.54 -23.35
CA TRP A 142 -26.59 -26.50 -24.37
C TRP A 142 -27.78 -27.37 -23.92
N GLU A 143 -28.00 -27.60 -22.62
CA GLU A 143 -29.22 -28.22 -22.10
C GLU A 143 -30.45 -27.35 -22.41
N PHE A 144 -30.34 -26.03 -22.25
CA PHE A 144 -31.36 -25.07 -22.66
C PHE A 144 -31.58 -25.10 -24.18
N GLU A 145 -30.53 -24.97 -24.99
CA GLU A 145 -30.67 -24.93 -26.46
C GLU A 145 -31.17 -26.26 -27.06
N ASP A 146 -30.83 -27.41 -26.48
CA ASP A 146 -31.36 -28.72 -26.93
C ASP A 146 -32.85 -28.89 -26.55
N LYS A 147 -33.24 -28.46 -25.33
CA LYS A 147 -34.64 -28.42 -24.88
C LYS A 147 -35.54 -27.57 -25.80
N TYR A 148 -34.99 -26.50 -26.39
CA TYR A 148 -35.70 -25.63 -27.34
C TYR A 148 -35.35 -25.89 -28.83
N GLY A 149 -34.54 -26.93 -29.11
CA GLY A 149 -34.35 -27.51 -30.44
C GLY A 149 -33.22 -26.95 -31.31
N ASN A 150 -32.42 -26.01 -30.82
CA ASN A 150 -31.42 -25.26 -31.59
C ASN A 150 -30.08 -26.00 -31.71
N LYS A 151 -30.09 -27.13 -32.44
CA LYS A 151 -28.95 -28.06 -32.53
C LYS A 151 -27.65 -27.44 -33.08
N ASP A 152 -27.73 -26.44 -33.95
CA ASP A 152 -26.54 -25.74 -34.44
C ASP A 152 -25.87 -24.89 -33.35
N ASN A 153 -26.66 -24.26 -32.45
CA ASN A 153 -26.13 -23.56 -31.28
C ASN A 153 -25.49 -24.55 -30.30
N VAL A 154 -26.16 -25.68 -30.03
CA VAL A 154 -25.63 -26.79 -29.20
C VAL A 154 -24.25 -27.24 -29.71
N ASN A 155 -24.11 -27.44 -31.02
CA ASN A 155 -22.83 -27.85 -31.63
C ASN A 155 -21.77 -26.75 -31.50
N GLN A 156 -22.11 -25.48 -31.72
CA GLN A 156 -21.17 -24.36 -31.51
C GLN A 156 -20.74 -24.21 -30.05
N LEU A 157 -21.65 -24.39 -29.08
CA LEU A 157 -21.35 -24.32 -27.64
C LEU A 157 -20.42 -25.44 -27.19
N LYS A 158 -20.67 -26.68 -27.64
CA LYS A 158 -19.76 -27.82 -27.43
C LYS A 158 -18.38 -27.57 -28.03
N LEU A 159 -18.31 -26.98 -29.23
CA LEU A 159 -17.08 -26.65 -29.94
C LEU A 159 -16.30 -25.46 -29.31
N ARG A 160 -16.99 -24.52 -28.64
CA ARG A 160 -16.42 -23.48 -27.78
C ARG A 160 -15.84 -24.09 -26.49
N CYS A 161 -16.63 -24.88 -25.76
CA CYS A 161 -16.22 -25.56 -24.54
C CYS A 161 -14.96 -26.42 -24.77
N ALA A 162 -14.94 -27.25 -25.82
CA ALA A 162 -13.79 -28.08 -26.21
C ALA A 162 -12.50 -27.28 -26.55
N SER A 163 -12.62 -25.98 -26.88
CA SER A 163 -11.48 -25.12 -27.18
C SER A 163 -10.81 -24.49 -25.95
N LEU A 164 -11.45 -24.55 -24.78
CA LEU A 164 -10.95 -24.02 -23.51
C LEU A 164 -10.28 -25.13 -22.68
N PRO A 165 -9.20 -24.86 -21.92
CA PRO A 165 -8.40 -25.88 -21.24
C PRO A 165 -8.90 -26.18 -19.81
N PHE A 166 -10.03 -26.88 -19.66
CA PHE A 166 -10.59 -27.29 -18.36
C PHE A 166 -9.87 -28.50 -17.73
N GLU A 167 -9.85 -28.63 -16.40
CA GLU A 167 -9.37 -29.84 -15.68
C GLU A 167 -10.06 -31.10 -16.22
N ARG A 168 -11.39 -31.03 -16.31
CA ARG A 168 -12.27 -32.11 -16.76
C ARG A 168 -13.26 -31.56 -17.78
N TYR A 169 -13.68 -32.41 -18.70
CA TYR A 169 -14.74 -32.11 -19.67
C TYR A 169 -15.99 -32.95 -19.35
N PRO A 170 -17.21 -32.39 -19.50
CA PRO A 170 -18.43 -33.14 -19.28
C PRO A 170 -18.56 -34.34 -20.22
N GLN A 171 -19.16 -35.42 -19.73
CA GLN A 171 -19.22 -36.71 -20.44
C GLN A 171 -19.95 -36.61 -21.79
N ALA A 172 -20.90 -35.68 -21.93
CA ALA A 172 -21.63 -35.40 -23.17
C ALA A 172 -20.74 -35.01 -24.36
N LEU A 173 -19.53 -34.47 -24.13
CA LEU A 173 -18.57 -34.13 -25.19
C LEU A 173 -17.84 -35.35 -25.77
N PHE A 174 -17.75 -36.45 -25.01
CA PHE A 174 -17.17 -37.71 -25.49
C PHE A 174 -18.23 -38.61 -26.16
N GLN A 175 -19.51 -38.38 -25.86
CA GLN A 175 -20.63 -39.16 -26.40
C GLN A 175 -21.02 -38.75 -27.84
N SER A 176 -20.72 -37.53 -28.29
CA SER A 176 -21.16 -37.06 -29.63
C SER A 176 -20.31 -37.57 -30.79
N ALA A 177 -19.17 -38.23 -30.52
CA ALA A 177 -18.26 -38.81 -31.51
C ALA A 177 -17.64 -37.82 -32.53
N ASP A 178 -17.77 -36.51 -32.31
CA ASP A 178 -17.21 -35.48 -33.20
C ASP A 178 -15.68 -35.44 -33.12
N GLU A 179 -15.00 -35.91 -34.17
CA GLU A 179 -13.53 -35.91 -34.24
C GLU A 179 -12.91 -34.53 -34.00
N GLN A 180 -13.58 -33.46 -34.45
CA GLN A 180 -13.14 -32.08 -34.24
C GLN A 180 -13.14 -31.65 -32.76
N ILE A 181 -14.02 -32.20 -31.92
CA ILE A 181 -14.07 -31.93 -30.49
C ILE A 181 -12.90 -32.64 -29.79
N ILE A 182 -12.70 -33.93 -30.10
CA ILE A 182 -11.60 -34.74 -29.55
C ILE A 182 -10.24 -34.09 -29.86
N GLN A 183 -9.99 -33.75 -31.13
CA GLN A 183 -8.74 -33.09 -31.54
C GLN A 183 -8.52 -31.71 -30.87
N ARG A 184 -9.56 -31.00 -30.42
CA ARG A 184 -9.40 -29.74 -29.66
C ARG A 184 -9.00 -29.99 -28.20
N ILE A 185 -9.64 -30.98 -27.57
CA ILE A 185 -9.33 -31.44 -26.21
C ILE A 185 -7.88 -31.94 -26.12
N GLU A 186 -7.42 -32.70 -27.11
CA GLU A 186 -6.03 -33.18 -27.22
C GLU A 186 -5.01 -32.05 -27.37
N ARG A 187 -5.25 -31.09 -28.28
CA ARG A 187 -4.39 -29.90 -28.46
C ARG A 187 -4.23 -29.07 -27.17
N ASN A 188 -5.22 -29.13 -26.28
CA ASN A 188 -5.20 -28.46 -24.99
C ASN A 188 -4.55 -29.28 -23.85
N HIS A 189 -4.05 -30.50 -24.08
CA HIS A 189 -3.48 -31.35 -23.01
C HIS A 189 -2.33 -30.67 -22.24
N SER A 190 -1.26 -30.25 -22.93
CA SER A 190 -0.11 -29.57 -22.30
C SER A 190 -0.52 -28.31 -21.53
N LYS A 191 -1.48 -27.55 -22.07
CA LYS A 191 -2.03 -26.33 -21.44
C LYS A 191 -2.86 -26.60 -20.18
N ARG A 192 -3.36 -27.84 -20.01
CA ARG A 192 -4.03 -28.31 -18.80
C ARG A 192 -3.02 -28.81 -17.77
N GLU A 193 -2.04 -29.60 -18.19
CA GLU A 193 -0.97 -30.10 -17.32
C GLU A 193 -0.12 -28.98 -16.68
N GLU A 194 0.07 -27.86 -17.36
CA GLU A 194 0.71 -26.66 -16.79
C GLU A 194 -0.14 -26.03 -15.68
N ARG A 195 -1.43 -25.82 -15.93
CA ARG A 195 -2.38 -25.23 -14.96
C ARG A 195 -2.63 -26.13 -13.76
N ASN A 196 -2.70 -27.45 -13.97
CA ASN A 196 -2.92 -28.41 -12.89
C ASN A 196 -1.84 -28.33 -11.81
N LYS A 197 -0.59 -27.98 -12.17
CA LYS A 197 0.51 -27.79 -11.20
C LYS A 197 0.25 -26.61 -10.26
N PHE A 198 -0.30 -25.52 -10.76
CA PHE A 198 -0.66 -24.34 -9.95
C PHE A 198 -1.91 -24.63 -9.10
N GLU A 199 -2.95 -25.22 -9.68
CA GLU A 199 -4.18 -25.61 -8.97
C GLU A 199 -3.89 -26.65 -7.86
N GLU A 200 -3.01 -27.61 -8.11
CA GLU A 200 -2.47 -28.52 -7.09
C GLU A 200 -1.64 -27.77 -6.03
N SER A 201 -0.86 -26.76 -6.40
CA SER A 201 -0.06 -25.98 -5.45
C SER A 201 -0.93 -25.17 -4.51
N VAL A 202 -2.02 -24.56 -5.02
CA VAL A 202 -3.04 -23.88 -4.21
C VAL A 202 -3.72 -24.88 -3.28
N SER A 203 -4.19 -26.03 -3.79
CA SER A 203 -4.87 -27.04 -2.96
C SER A 203 -3.96 -27.84 -2.02
N LYS A 204 -2.63 -27.65 -2.06
CA LYS A 204 -1.66 -28.20 -1.10
C LYS A 204 -1.21 -27.18 -0.05
N ALA A 205 -1.50 -25.89 -0.22
CA ALA A 205 -1.17 -24.86 0.75
C ALA A 205 -2.18 -24.88 1.91
N ALA A 206 -1.68 -24.99 3.15
CA ALA A 206 -2.51 -25.07 4.36
C ALA A 206 -2.57 -23.73 5.15
N GLU A 207 -1.59 -22.85 4.96
CA GLU A 207 -1.49 -21.56 5.64
C GLU A 207 -1.97 -20.45 4.70
N LEU A 208 -2.73 -19.47 5.21
CA LEU A 208 -3.38 -18.44 4.39
C LEU A 208 -2.37 -17.59 3.58
N GLU A 209 -1.20 -17.30 4.16
CA GLU A 209 -0.09 -16.64 3.47
C GLU A 209 0.50 -17.50 2.34
N SER A 210 0.57 -18.81 2.53
CA SER A 210 1.02 -19.76 1.50
C SER A 210 0.00 -19.90 0.37
N VAL A 211 -1.30 -19.90 0.68
CA VAL A 211 -2.41 -19.88 -0.30
C VAL A 211 -2.36 -18.58 -1.11
N SER A 212 -2.23 -17.42 -0.45
CA SER A 212 -2.05 -16.11 -1.10
C SER A 212 -0.86 -16.10 -2.06
N ASN A 213 0.30 -16.60 -1.63
CA ASN A 213 1.50 -16.68 -2.47
C ASN A 213 1.35 -17.68 -3.64
N ALA A 214 0.65 -18.80 -3.47
CA ALA A 214 0.34 -19.71 -4.56
C ALA A 214 -0.58 -19.06 -5.61
N TRP A 215 -1.58 -18.28 -5.19
CA TRP A 215 -2.43 -17.50 -6.09
C TRP A 215 -1.66 -16.41 -6.84
N LYS A 216 -0.75 -15.67 -6.17
CA LYS A 216 0.12 -14.69 -6.81
C LYS A 216 0.92 -15.30 -7.97
N LEU A 217 1.62 -16.41 -7.72
CA LEU A 217 2.45 -17.08 -8.72
C LEU A 217 1.63 -17.60 -9.91
N TYR A 218 0.39 -18.04 -9.68
CA TYR A 218 -0.52 -18.46 -10.76
C TYR A 218 -1.03 -17.26 -11.58
N ALA A 219 -1.36 -16.14 -10.92
CA ALA A 219 -1.78 -14.91 -11.59
C ALA A 219 -0.64 -14.26 -12.38
N GLU A 220 0.59 -14.28 -11.87
CA GLU A 220 1.81 -13.86 -12.59
C GLU A 220 2.04 -14.72 -13.84
N PHE A 221 1.84 -16.04 -13.76
CA PHE A 221 1.91 -16.93 -14.92
C PHE A 221 0.86 -16.57 -15.98
N GLU A 222 -0.41 -16.45 -15.61
CA GLU A 222 -1.47 -16.10 -16.57
C GLU A 222 -1.35 -14.66 -17.11
N THR A 223 -0.76 -13.71 -16.37
CA THR A 223 -0.48 -12.35 -16.86
C THR A 223 0.41 -12.36 -18.12
N ASN A 224 1.27 -13.38 -18.27
CA ASN A 224 2.11 -13.58 -19.45
C ASN A 224 1.40 -14.31 -20.61
N VAL A 225 0.14 -14.75 -20.43
CA VAL A 225 -0.59 -15.64 -21.36
C VAL A 225 -1.94 -15.07 -21.80
N ASP A 226 -2.77 -14.63 -20.85
CA ASP A 226 -4.15 -14.17 -21.03
C ASP A 226 -4.55 -13.25 -19.86
N LEU A 227 -4.58 -11.94 -20.10
CA LEU A 227 -4.90 -10.94 -19.08
C LEU A 227 -6.31 -11.09 -18.47
N MET A 228 -7.27 -11.63 -19.22
CA MET A 228 -8.63 -11.85 -18.70
C MET A 228 -8.66 -13.07 -17.77
N ARG A 229 -7.86 -14.11 -18.06
CA ARG A 229 -7.65 -15.20 -17.11
C ARG A 229 -6.83 -14.76 -15.91
N ALA A 230 -5.79 -13.93 -16.07
CA ALA A 230 -5.03 -13.38 -14.95
C ALA A 230 -5.93 -12.61 -13.97
N LYS A 231 -6.78 -11.71 -14.48
CA LYS A 231 -7.82 -11.02 -13.70
C LYS A 231 -8.70 -12.01 -12.92
N MET A 232 -9.25 -13.01 -13.61
CA MET A 232 -10.09 -14.04 -13.01
C MET A 232 -9.35 -14.85 -11.93
N ILE A 233 -8.06 -15.16 -12.10
CA ILE A 233 -7.27 -15.87 -11.07
C ILE A 233 -7.07 -15.01 -9.81
N TYR A 234 -6.84 -13.69 -9.94
CA TYR A 234 -6.85 -12.79 -8.78
C TYR A 234 -8.21 -12.79 -8.07
N GLU A 235 -9.32 -12.66 -8.80
CA GLU A 235 -10.66 -12.59 -8.22
C GLU A 235 -11.10 -13.92 -7.57
N ARG A 236 -10.70 -15.07 -8.13
CA ARG A 236 -10.84 -16.40 -7.49
C ARG A 236 -10.02 -16.50 -6.20
N GLY A 237 -8.75 -16.12 -6.25
CA GLY A 237 -7.86 -16.24 -5.09
C GLY A 237 -8.30 -15.36 -3.92
N LEU A 238 -8.82 -14.16 -4.22
CA LEU A 238 -9.39 -13.27 -3.22
C LEU A 238 -10.63 -13.85 -2.53
N GLY A 239 -11.43 -14.70 -3.18
CA GLY A 239 -12.49 -15.44 -2.50
C GLY A 239 -11.97 -16.20 -1.26
N SER A 240 -10.80 -16.85 -1.38
CA SER A 240 -10.15 -17.55 -0.26
C SER A 240 -9.28 -16.68 0.66
N CYS A 241 -8.94 -15.45 0.27
CA CYS A 241 -7.86 -14.66 0.91
C CYS A 241 -8.19 -13.16 1.08
N TYR A 242 -9.45 -12.75 0.99
CA TYR A 242 -9.86 -11.32 0.98
C TYR A 242 -9.42 -10.51 2.22
N THR A 243 -9.09 -11.17 3.33
CA THR A 243 -8.60 -10.52 4.56
C THR A 243 -7.12 -10.16 4.52
N LEU A 244 -6.33 -10.71 3.58
CA LEU A 244 -4.90 -10.40 3.45
C LEU A 244 -4.67 -9.26 2.44
N PRO A 245 -3.96 -8.18 2.81
CA PRO A 245 -3.66 -7.10 1.86
C PRO A 245 -2.76 -7.56 0.71
N ASP A 246 -2.02 -8.64 0.94
CA ASP A 246 -0.94 -9.12 0.09
C ASP A 246 -1.37 -9.47 -1.34
N LEU A 247 -2.53 -10.13 -1.50
CA LEU A 247 -3.09 -10.50 -2.82
C LEU A 247 -3.85 -9.33 -3.45
N TRP A 248 -4.51 -8.50 -2.63
CA TRP A 248 -5.17 -7.27 -3.09
C TRP A 248 -4.17 -6.30 -3.74
N LEU A 249 -3.02 -6.06 -3.10
CA LEU A 249 -2.01 -5.14 -3.63
C LEU A 249 -1.45 -5.64 -4.97
N ALA A 250 -1.21 -6.95 -5.10
CA ALA A 250 -0.81 -7.53 -6.38
C ALA A 250 -1.88 -7.38 -7.47
N TYR A 251 -3.17 -7.51 -7.13
CA TYR A 251 -4.27 -7.29 -8.09
C TYR A 251 -4.42 -5.80 -8.47
N LEU A 252 -4.27 -4.88 -7.51
CA LEU A 252 -4.32 -3.44 -7.75
C LEU A 252 -3.14 -2.94 -8.60
N ASP A 253 -1.92 -3.43 -8.35
CA ASP A 253 -0.76 -3.15 -9.20
C ASP A 253 -0.99 -3.66 -10.65
N PHE A 254 -1.57 -4.86 -10.81
CA PHE A 254 -1.95 -5.41 -12.11
C PHE A 254 -3.03 -4.57 -12.82
N LEU A 255 -4.09 -4.14 -12.13
CA LEU A 255 -5.12 -3.27 -12.72
C LEU A 255 -4.54 -1.90 -13.11
N ALA A 256 -3.63 -1.36 -12.30
CA ALA A 256 -2.96 -0.09 -12.59
C ALA A 256 -1.98 -0.15 -13.78
N GLU A 257 -1.32 -1.30 -14.01
CA GLU A 257 -0.43 -1.50 -15.17
C GLU A 257 -1.22 -1.82 -16.46
N TYR A 258 -2.16 -2.76 -16.43
CA TYR A 258 -2.81 -3.29 -17.64
C TYR A 258 -4.18 -2.67 -17.97
N PHE A 259 -4.89 -2.10 -16.99
CA PHE A 259 -6.25 -1.56 -17.15
C PHE A 259 -6.44 -0.09 -16.65
N PRO A 260 -5.46 0.83 -16.84
CA PRO A 260 -5.41 2.14 -16.15
C PRO A 260 -6.53 3.14 -16.45
N SER A 261 -7.36 2.88 -17.48
CA SER A 261 -8.48 3.74 -17.90
C SER A 261 -9.86 3.11 -17.67
N SER A 262 -9.93 2.04 -16.88
CA SER A 262 -11.18 1.36 -16.54
C SER A 262 -11.76 1.86 -15.20
N ASN A 263 -13.09 1.92 -15.08
CA ASN A 263 -13.76 2.17 -13.79
C ASN A 263 -13.55 1.02 -12.79
N LEU A 264 -13.21 -0.18 -13.29
CA LEU A 264 -12.89 -1.38 -12.53
C LEU A 264 -11.81 -1.13 -11.47
N ASP A 265 -10.79 -0.30 -11.76
CA ASP A 265 -9.77 0.13 -10.79
C ASP A 265 -10.42 0.77 -9.54
N ILE A 266 -11.42 1.63 -9.73
CA ILE A 266 -12.12 2.33 -8.64
C ILE A 266 -13.02 1.35 -7.86
N GLU A 267 -13.76 0.49 -8.56
CA GLU A 267 -14.68 -0.48 -7.95
C GLU A 267 -13.93 -1.56 -7.15
N VAL A 268 -12.87 -2.15 -7.73
CA VAL A 268 -12.02 -3.15 -7.06
C VAL A 268 -11.28 -2.51 -5.89
N THR A 269 -10.77 -1.29 -6.01
CA THR A 269 -10.12 -0.60 -4.89
C THR A 269 -11.10 -0.29 -3.75
N LYS A 270 -12.36 0.08 -4.06
CA LYS A 270 -13.41 0.26 -3.02
C LYS A 270 -13.68 -1.05 -2.27
N LYS A 271 -13.75 -2.20 -2.97
CA LYS A 271 -13.88 -3.55 -2.37
C LYS A 271 -12.64 -3.94 -1.55
N ALA A 272 -11.44 -3.66 -2.04
CA ALA A 272 -10.19 -3.93 -1.32
C ALA A 272 -10.14 -3.20 0.03
N PHE A 273 -10.55 -1.93 0.03
CA PHE A 273 -10.53 -1.08 1.23
C PHE A 273 -11.62 -1.43 2.25
N SER A 274 -12.79 -1.93 1.82
CA SER A 274 -13.80 -2.46 2.77
C SER A 274 -13.40 -3.80 3.38
N CYS A 275 -12.57 -4.60 2.71
CA CYS A 275 -12.02 -5.84 3.26
C CYS A 275 -10.84 -5.62 4.21
N VAL A 276 -9.91 -4.73 3.85
CA VAL A 276 -8.66 -4.51 4.60
C VAL A 276 -8.41 -3.00 4.86
N PRO A 277 -9.25 -2.34 5.69
CA PRO A 277 -9.08 -0.92 6.02
C PRO A 277 -7.83 -0.63 6.89
N SER A 278 -7.17 -1.68 7.39
CA SER A 278 -5.97 -1.64 8.22
C SER A 278 -4.64 -1.59 7.44
N SER A 279 -4.66 -1.67 6.10
CA SER A 279 -3.47 -1.49 5.26
C SER A 279 -3.32 -0.03 4.82
N VAL A 280 -2.13 0.52 5.04
CA VAL A 280 -1.76 1.88 4.58
C VAL A 280 -1.78 1.93 3.05
N GLU A 281 -1.26 0.90 2.41
CA GLU A 281 -1.06 0.79 0.96
C GLU A 281 -2.40 0.70 0.21
N ILE A 282 -3.35 -0.08 0.73
CA ILE A 282 -4.71 -0.17 0.19
C ILE A 282 -5.46 1.14 0.43
N ALA A 283 -5.34 1.76 1.61
CA ALA A 283 -5.90 3.09 1.86
C ALA A 283 -5.30 4.17 0.94
N GLN A 284 -4.00 4.10 0.62
CA GLN A 284 -3.36 4.95 -0.37
C GLN A 284 -3.93 4.72 -1.78
N TYR A 285 -4.13 3.47 -2.19
CA TYR A 285 -4.79 3.18 -3.47
C TYR A 285 -6.21 3.72 -3.49
N ALA A 286 -7.00 3.53 -2.44
CA ALA A 286 -8.37 4.03 -2.32
C ALA A 286 -8.44 5.57 -2.39
N MET A 287 -7.54 6.29 -1.71
CA MET A 287 -7.46 7.74 -1.83
C MET A 287 -7.08 8.20 -3.25
N ARG A 288 -6.21 7.47 -3.97
CA ARG A 288 -5.85 7.78 -5.37
C ARG A 288 -6.98 7.47 -6.35
N ALA A 289 -7.66 6.33 -6.19
CA ALA A 289 -8.81 5.95 -7.01
C ALA A 289 -9.99 6.91 -6.83
N GLN A 290 -10.22 7.37 -5.60
CA GLN A 290 -11.30 8.29 -5.26
C GLN A 290 -10.98 9.75 -5.61
N GLU A 291 -9.71 10.09 -5.85
CA GLU A 291 -9.30 11.35 -6.48
C GLU A 291 -9.53 11.35 -7.99
N LYS A 292 -9.43 10.19 -8.66
CA LYS A 292 -9.84 10.04 -10.07
C LYS A 292 -11.35 10.19 -10.25
N SER A 293 -12.14 9.82 -9.25
CA SER A 293 -13.61 9.83 -9.33
C SER A 293 -14.20 11.23 -9.13
N ASN A 294 -15.47 11.41 -9.52
CA ASN A 294 -16.17 12.68 -9.35
C ASN A 294 -16.54 13.01 -7.89
N GLU A 295 -16.29 12.11 -6.94
CA GLU A 295 -16.58 12.33 -5.51
C GLU A 295 -15.56 13.24 -4.80
N GLY A 296 -14.38 13.43 -5.40
CA GLY A 296 -13.39 14.44 -5.02
C GLY A 296 -13.07 14.49 -3.52
N PHE A 297 -13.20 15.67 -2.92
CA PHE A 297 -12.83 15.89 -1.51
C PHE A 297 -13.58 14.98 -0.52
N HIS A 298 -14.90 14.81 -0.68
CA HIS A 298 -15.72 14.07 0.28
C HIS A 298 -15.38 12.57 0.26
N GLY A 299 -15.20 12.00 -0.94
CA GLY A 299 -14.78 10.62 -1.10
C GLY A 299 -13.41 10.35 -0.47
N VAL A 300 -12.40 11.16 -0.82
CA VAL A 300 -11.02 11.01 -0.29
C VAL A 300 -10.99 11.18 1.24
N SER A 301 -11.80 12.09 1.79
CA SER A 301 -11.93 12.27 3.24
C SER A 301 -12.57 11.07 3.95
N SER A 302 -13.61 10.47 3.36
CA SER A 302 -14.29 9.29 3.94
C SER A 302 -13.35 8.08 4.02
N VAL A 303 -12.56 7.84 2.97
CA VAL A 303 -11.50 6.82 2.97
C VAL A 303 -10.46 7.12 4.06
N PHE A 304 -9.97 8.35 4.14
CA PHE A 304 -8.94 8.73 5.12
C PHE A 304 -9.40 8.51 6.57
N TRP A 305 -10.62 8.92 6.94
CA TRP A 305 -11.09 8.77 8.31
C TRP A 305 -11.40 7.32 8.71
N LYS A 306 -11.91 6.49 7.78
CA LYS A 306 -12.07 5.04 8.00
C LYS A 306 -10.73 4.33 8.16
N ALA A 307 -9.71 4.74 7.41
CA ALA A 307 -8.35 4.23 7.53
C ALA A 307 -7.68 4.69 8.84
N TRP A 308 -7.90 5.95 9.24
CA TRP A 308 -7.37 6.54 10.48
C TRP A 308 -7.91 5.85 11.73
N SER A 309 -9.22 5.55 11.80
CA SER A 309 -9.78 4.81 12.93
C SER A 309 -9.24 3.38 13.00
N ALA A 310 -9.19 2.67 11.87
CA ALA A 310 -8.68 1.29 11.79
C ALA A 310 -7.19 1.16 12.14
N MET A 311 -6.36 2.16 11.80
CA MET A 311 -4.90 2.14 12.04
C MET A 311 -4.46 2.98 13.24
N SER A 312 -5.39 3.44 14.08
CA SER A 312 -5.16 4.35 15.21
C SER A 312 -4.09 3.91 16.22
N VAL A 313 -3.75 2.62 16.25
CA VAL A 313 -2.74 2.00 17.13
C VAL A 313 -1.29 2.21 16.65
N SER A 314 -1.05 2.51 15.36
CA SER A 314 0.31 2.60 14.78
C SER A 314 0.67 4.03 14.32
N PRO A 315 1.46 4.80 15.10
CA PRO A 315 1.84 6.17 14.76
C PRO A 315 2.52 6.30 13.38
N GLU A 316 3.35 5.32 12.98
CA GLU A 316 4.06 5.33 11.70
C GLU A 316 3.09 5.23 10.52
N HIS A 317 2.08 4.35 10.62
CA HIS A 317 1.04 4.20 9.61
C HIS A 317 0.20 5.48 9.47
N LEU A 318 -0.16 6.10 10.60
CA LEU A 318 -0.90 7.36 10.61
C LEU A 318 -0.13 8.52 9.95
N ILE A 319 1.21 8.54 10.06
CA ILE A 319 2.07 9.53 9.39
C ILE A 319 2.08 9.33 7.88
N GLU A 320 2.26 8.11 7.39
CA GLU A 320 2.27 7.82 5.95
C GLU A 320 0.90 8.02 5.29
N LEU A 321 -0.17 7.60 5.98
CA LEU A 321 -1.56 7.86 5.58
C LEU A 321 -1.81 9.37 5.48
N SER A 322 -1.43 10.15 6.51
CA SER A 322 -1.58 11.62 6.53
C SER A 322 -0.83 12.29 5.41
N ARG A 323 0.42 11.91 5.17
CA ARG A 323 1.23 12.45 4.07
C ARG A 323 0.57 12.18 2.72
N SER A 324 0.01 11.00 2.52
CA SER A 324 -0.70 10.62 1.29
C SER A 324 -2.00 11.41 1.11
N TYR A 325 -2.81 11.53 2.15
CA TYR A 325 -4.03 12.33 2.16
C TYR A 325 -3.76 13.81 1.87
N LEU A 326 -2.79 14.42 2.55
CA LEU A 326 -2.37 15.80 2.32
C LEU A 326 -1.85 16.03 0.89
N HIS A 327 -1.19 15.04 0.28
CA HIS A 327 -0.81 15.08 -1.13
C HIS A 327 -2.04 15.09 -2.07
N CYS A 328 -3.12 14.35 -1.76
CA CYS A 328 -4.37 14.36 -2.52
C CYS A 328 -5.13 15.68 -2.37
N LEU A 329 -5.32 16.17 -1.13
CA LEU A 329 -5.94 17.47 -0.86
C LEU A 329 -5.25 18.61 -1.60
N ARG A 330 -3.91 18.58 -1.63
CA ARG A 330 -3.10 19.56 -2.36
C ARG A 330 -3.42 19.57 -3.87
N ARG A 331 -3.66 18.40 -4.48
CA ARG A 331 -4.02 18.28 -5.90
C ARG A 331 -5.44 18.79 -6.17
N LEU A 332 -6.43 18.37 -5.38
CA LEU A 332 -7.81 18.85 -5.46
C LEU A 332 -7.91 20.39 -5.30
N CYS A 333 -7.09 20.99 -4.42
CA CYS A 333 -7.02 22.44 -4.24
C CYS A 333 -6.42 23.20 -5.44
N THR A 334 -5.70 22.51 -6.33
CA THR A 334 -5.23 23.06 -7.62
C THR A 334 -6.18 22.82 -8.79
N GLU A 335 -7.27 22.06 -8.60
CA GLU A 335 -8.28 21.76 -9.62
C GLU A 335 -9.61 22.51 -9.39
N GLU A 336 -9.61 23.54 -8.54
CA GLU A 336 -10.79 24.30 -8.05
C GLU A 336 -11.86 23.45 -7.31
N ARG A 337 -11.69 22.12 -7.27
CA ARG A 337 -12.49 21.13 -6.53
C ARG A 337 -12.40 21.24 -4.99
N LEU A 338 -11.52 22.10 -4.46
CA LEU A 338 -11.38 22.35 -3.02
C LEU A 338 -10.93 23.80 -2.77
N ASP A 339 -11.73 24.57 -2.03
CA ASP A 339 -11.42 25.96 -1.67
C ASP A 339 -10.10 26.07 -0.88
N LYS A 340 -9.25 27.02 -1.28
CA LYS A 340 -8.00 27.39 -0.62
C LYS A 340 -8.21 27.78 0.84
N LYS A 341 -9.29 28.48 1.18
CA LYS A 341 -9.58 28.83 2.58
C LYS A 341 -9.83 27.56 3.40
N TYR A 342 -10.67 26.65 2.89
CA TYR A 342 -10.97 25.41 3.58
C TYR A 342 -9.76 24.46 3.66
N PHE A 343 -8.92 24.40 2.61
CA PHE A 343 -7.63 23.70 2.66
C PHE A 343 -6.68 24.28 3.73
N SER A 344 -6.68 25.60 3.93
CA SER A 344 -5.94 26.25 5.03
C SER A 344 -6.46 25.84 6.41
N GLU A 345 -7.78 25.73 6.59
CA GLU A 345 -8.39 25.28 7.85
C GLU A 345 -7.92 23.85 8.18
N ILE A 346 -7.96 22.93 7.20
CA ILE A 346 -7.47 21.55 7.35
C ILE A 346 -5.98 21.51 7.70
N LEU A 347 -5.11 22.25 7.00
CA LEU A 347 -3.67 22.29 7.31
C LEU A 347 -3.39 22.80 8.74
N THR A 348 -4.21 23.75 9.22
CA THR A 348 -4.10 24.32 10.57
C THR A 348 -4.55 23.30 11.64
N ASP A 349 -5.53 22.45 11.33
CA ASP A 349 -5.94 21.37 12.24
C ASP A 349 -4.92 20.23 12.28
N PHE A 350 -4.39 19.80 11.12
CA PHE A 350 -3.25 18.85 11.08
C PHE A 350 -2.02 19.37 11.83
N GLN A 351 -1.73 20.68 11.75
CA GLN A 351 -0.64 21.31 12.51
C GLN A 351 -0.83 21.15 14.03
N LYS A 352 -2.07 21.16 14.54
CA LYS A 352 -2.38 20.92 15.97
C LYS A 352 -2.24 19.43 16.31
N THR A 353 -2.86 18.55 15.52
CA THR A 353 -2.84 17.10 15.73
C THR A 353 -1.41 16.55 15.78
N PHE A 354 -0.50 17.08 14.96
CA PHE A 354 0.91 16.68 14.93
C PHE A 354 1.83 17.49 15.87
N ASP A 355 1.30 18.38 16.72
CA ASP A 355 2.02 18.91 17.89
C ASP A 355 1.88 17.96 19.11
N ASN A 356 0.95 16.98 19.07
CA ASN A 356 0.83 15.96 20.12
C ASN A 356 2.08 15.06 20.16
N ASP A 357 2.69 14.90 21.34
CA ASP A 357 4.02 14.30 21.49
C ASP A 357 4.13 12.85 21.00
N VAL A 358 3.04 12.06 21.04
CA VAL A 358 3.03 10.68 20.51
C VAL A 358 3.32 10.66 19.01
N LEU A 359 2.56 11.41 18.21
CA LEU A 359 2.76 11.50 16.75
C LEU A 359 4.04 12.25 16.40
N ALA A 360 4.39 13.29 17.17
CA ALA A 360 5.62 14.05 16.97
C ALA A 360 6.90 13.23 17.27
N SER A 361 6.81 12.19 18.12
CA SER A 361 7.93 11.29 18.40
C SER A 361 8.21 10.32 17.24
N ALA A 362 7.18 9.91 16.50
CA ALA A 362 7.29 8.98 15.38
C ALA A 362 7.75 9.68 14.08
N ASP A 363 7.29 10.92 13.79
CA ASP A 363 7.78 11.70 12.65
C ASP A 363 9.15 12.33 12.95
N SER A 364 10.17 11.47 13.12
CA SER A 364 11.58 11.80 13.41
C SER A 364 12.28 12.71 12.39
N SER A 365 11.59 13.18 11.35
CA SER A 365 12.09 14.22 10.43
C SER A 365 11.07 15.34 10.12
N CYS A 366 9.93 15.42 10.83
CA CYS A 366 8.87 16.40 10.62
C CYS A 366 8.40 16.50 9.15
N GLN A 367 8.23 15.35 8.48
CA GLN A 367 7.71 15.26 7.10
C GLN A 367 6.40 16.04 6.93
N ILE A 368 5.45 15.89 7.86
CA ILE A 368 4.11 16.48 7.77
C ILE A 368 4.18 18.00 8.00
N LEU A 369 4.87 18.46 9.06
CA LEU A 369 5.04 19.89 9.34
C LEU A 369 5.83 20.60 8.22
N ARG A 370 6.83 19.95 7.60
CA ARG A 370 7.52 20.46 6.41
C ARG A 370 6.58 20.60 5.20
N PHE A 371 5.68 19.64 4.99
CA PHE A 371 4.68 19.72 3.92
C PHE A 371 3.70 20.88 4.17
N ILE A 372 3.20 21.02 5.40
CA ILE A 372 2.31 22.11 5.81
C ILE A 372 2.96 23.49 5.59
N ALA A 373 4.21 23.69 6.06
CA ALA A 373 4.95 24.93 5.83
C ALA A 373 5.14 25.24 4.33
N THR A 374 5.43 24.22 3.52
CA THR A 374 5.57 24.36 2.06
C THR A 374 4.24 24.75 1.39
N CYS A 375 3.11 24.20 1.84
CA CYS A 375 1.78 24.55 1.33
C CYS A 375 1.35 25.98 1.72
N PHE A 376 1.62 26.41 2.96
CA PHE A 376 1.36 27.79 3.39
C PHE A 376 2.19 28.80 2.59
N GLN A 377 3.44 28.49 2.25
CA GLN A 377 4.29 29.31 1.39
C GLN A 377 3.82 29.32 -0.08
N VAL A 378 3.77 28.15 -0.73
CA VAL A 378 3.70 28.06 -2.20
C VAL A 378 2.26 28.17 -2.74
N ILE A 379 1.27 27.67 -2.00
CA ILE A 379 -0.10 27.48 -2.51
C ILE A 379 -1.06 28.51 -1.92
N LEU A 380 -0.95 28.75 -0.62
CA LEU A 380 -1.84 29.64 0.13
C LEU A 380 -1.27 31.04 0.34
N GLN A 381 0.03 31.25 0.03
CA GLN A 381 0.72 32.55 0.08
C GLN A 381 0.48 33.32 1.40
N GLN A 382 0.55 32.61 2.52
CA GLN A 382 0.27 33.19 3.83
C GLN A 382 1.39 34.10 4.35
N ASN A 383 1.02 34.94 5.33
CA ASN A 383 1.94 35.77 6.09
C ASN A 383 3.11 34.95 6.65
N LEU A 384 4.32 35.48 6.55
CA LEU A 384 5.56 34.82 7.01
C LEU A 384 5.50 34.38 8.48
N GLU A 385 4.67 35.01 9.30
CA GLU A 385 4.46 34.68 10.71
C GLU A 385 3.78 33.32 10.94
N THR A 386 2.82 32.90 10.10
CA THR A 386 2.19 31.57 10.25
C THR A 386 3.20 30.48 9.90
N ILE A 387 3.97 30.69 8.83
CA ILE A 387 5.03 29.76 8.37
C ILE A 387 6.15 29.67 9.41
N ARG A 388 6.59 30.81 9.99
CA ARG A 388 7.54 30.84 11.12
C ARG A 388 7.01 30.06 12.33
N SER A 389 5.72 30.09 12.63
CA SER A 389 5.13 29.31 13.72
C SER A 389 5.34 27.79 13.52
N VAL A 390 5.13 27.29 12.28
CA VAL A 390 5.39 25.87 11.94
C VAL A 390 6.89 25.54 12.08
N TRP A 391 7.79 26.42 11.65
CA TRP A 391 9.24 26.22 11.81
C TRP A 391 9.69 26.23 13.28
N GLU A 392 9.13 27.10 14.13
CA GLU A 392 9.40 27.11 15.58
C GLU A 392 8.87 25.84 16.26
N GLN A 393 7.70 25.31 15.86
CA GLN A 393 7.23 24.00 16.33
C GLN A 393 8.18 22.87 15.94
N MET A 394 8.61 22.80 14.67
CA MET A 394 9.61 21.80 14.23
C MET A 394 10.92 21.90 15.01
N LEU A 395 11.40 23.12 15.33
CA LEU A 395 12.58 23.30 16.18
C LEU A 395 12.38 22.90 17.65
N ARG A 396 11.17 23.01 18.20
CA ARG A 396 10.89 22.51 19.57
C ARG A 396 11.03 20.99 19.66
N LYS A 397 10.52 20.26 18.66
CA LYS A 397 10.62 18.79 18.62
C LYS A 397 12.02 18.31 18.18
N GLN A 398 12.63 18.94 17.16
CA GLN A 398 13.83 18.43 16.47
C GLN A 398 15.05 19.36 16.47
N GLY A 399 15.09 20.38 17.33
CA GLY A 399 16.22 21.32 17.46
C GLY A 399 17.57 20.71 17.86
N LYS A 400 17.67 19.38 18.01
CA LYS A 400 18.90 18.59 18.21
C LYS A 400 19.68 18.31 16.91
N HIS A 401 19.04 18.40 15.75
CA HIS A 401 19.65 18.07 14.45
C HIS A 401 19.97 19.34 13.66
N ALA A 402 21.18 19.45 13.11
CA ALA A 402 21.62 20.61 12.33
C ALA A 402 20.76 20.82 11.08
N TYR A 403 20.28 19.74 10.47
CA TYR A 403 19.43 19.76 9.28
C TYR A 403 18.17 20.65 9.43
N THR A 404 17.47 20.55 10.56
CA THR A 404 16.21 21.27 10.79
C THR A 404 16.45 22.78 10.96
N TRP A 405 17.57 23.16 11.60
CA TRP A 405 18.01 24.56 11.65
C TRP A 405 18.35 25.11 10.27
N LEU A 406 19.17 24.38 9.50
CA LEU A 406 19.61 24.79 8.16
C LEU A 406 18.44 24.96 7.20
N ARG A 407 17.39 24.13 7.27
CA ARG A 407 16.19 24.28 6.43
C ARG A 407 15.37 25.53 6.75
N TYR A 408 15.22 25.90 8.02
CA TYR A 408 14.55 27.15 8.40
C TYR A 408 15.40 28.38 8.04
N ILE A 409 16.72 28.30 8.22
CA ILE A 409 17.67 29.34 7.83
C ILE A 409 17.67 29.55 6.31
N GLN A 410 17.66 28.48 5.52
CA GLN A 410 17.50 28.53 4.07
C GLN A 410 16.19 29.22 3.71
N TRP A 411 15.07 28.85 4.34
CA TRP A 411 13.78 29.50 4.14
C TRP A 411 13.79 31.02 4.46
N GLU A 412 14.35 31.46 5.59
CA GLU A 412 14.50 32.90 5.88
C GLU A 412 15.39 33.60 4.84
N THR A 413 16.43 32.92 4.34
CA THR A 413 17.37 33.45 3.33
C THR A 413 16.71 33.61 1.96
N ASP A 414 15.90 32.63 1.53
CA ASP A 414 15.13 32.67 0.28
C ASP A 414 14.11 33.85 0.28
N HIS A 415 13.59 34.22 1.46
CA HIS A 415 12.72 35.40 1.66
C HIS A 415 13.50 36.69 2.01
N GLN A 416 14.82 36.69 1.83
CA GLN A 416 15.74 37.82 2.05
C GLN A 416 15.75 38.38 3.49
N GLN A 417 15.33 37.57 4.47
CA GLN A 417 15.23 37.93 5.88
C GLN A 417 16.56 37.68 6.62
N TYR A 418 17.66 38.23 6.11
CA TYR A 418 19.03 37.88 6.55
C TYR A 418 19.26 38.06 8.06
N GLU A 419 18.67 39.07 8.72
CA GLU A 419 18.82 39.24 10.18
C GLU A 419 17.97 38.25 11.00
N SER A 420 16.91 37.66 10.43
CA SER A 420 16.25 36.49 11.03
C SER A 420 17.14 35.25 10.88
N ALA A 421 17.72 35.01 9.70
CA ALA A 421 18.69 33.92 9.50
C ALA A 421 19.89 34.02 10.48
N ARG A 422 20.48 35.21 10.68
CA ARG A 422 21.54 35.42 11.70
C ARG A 422 21.10 35.11 13.12
N ARG A 423 19.88 35.49 13.50
CA ARG A 423 19.32 35.17 14.83
C ARG A 423 19.11 33.65 14.98
N LEU A 424 18.71 32.95 13.92
CA LEU A 424 18.60 31.49 13.91
C LEU A 424 19.96 30.78 14.00
N PHE A 425 20.99 31.22 13.26
CA PHE A 425 22.35 30.69 13.40
C PHE A 425 22.87 30.83 14.82
N ARG A 426 22.79 32.04 15.40
CA ARG A 426 23.20 32.31 16.80
C ARG A 426 22.46 31.40 17.78
N ARG A 427 21.13 31.24 17.62
CA ARG A 427 20.31 30.37 18.50
C ARG A 427 20.69 28.90 18.35
N GLY A 428 20.76 28.40 17.11
CA GLY A 428 21.07 27.00 16.81
C GLY A 428 22.45 26.57 17.30
N ILE A 429 23.48 27.43 17.20
CA ILE A 429 24.83 27.14 17.69
C ILE A 429 24.91 27.07 19.23
N HIS A 430 23.99 27.74 19.95
CA HIS A 430 23.86 27.58 21.40
C HIS A 430 22.93 26.41 21.81
N THR A 431 21.96 26.01 20.99
CA THR A 431 21.08 24.85 21.24
C THR A 431 21.73 23.51 20.87
N LEU A 432 22.46 23.44 19.76
CA LEU A 432 23.16 22.25 19.31
C LEU A 432 24.36 21.93 20.23
N VAL A 433 24.61 20.63 20.36
CA VAL A 433 25.73 20.02 21.12
C VAL A 433 26.47 19.02 20.23
N GLU A 434 25.72 18.27 19.42
CA GLU A 434 26.19 17.39 18.35
C GLU A 434 25.93 18.06 16.97
N GLU A 435 26.57 17.58 15.90
CA GLU A 435 26.50 18.13 14.52
C GLU A 435 26.90 19.62 14.33
N ILE A 436 27.44 20.27 15.36
CA ILE A 436 27.64 21.73 15.37
C ILE A 436 28.57 22.24 14.26
N ASP A 437 29.53 21.42 13.83
CA ASP A 437 30.49 21.75 12.75
C ASP A 437 29.81 21.95 11.38
N ILE A 438 28.59 21.42 11.20
CA ILE A 438 27.81 21.64 9.98
C ILE A 438 27.21 23.04 10.02
N LEU A 439 26.44 23.36 11.08
CA LEU A 439 25.84 24.68 11.25
C LEU A 439 26.88 25.82 11.36
N ALA A 440 28.07 25.51 11.90
CA ALA A 440 29.19 26.44 11.98
C ALA A 440 29.74 26.84 10.59
N LYS A 441 29.97 25.87 9.70
CA LYS A 441 30.46 26.13 8.33
C LYS A 441 29.45 26.93 7.53
N GLU A 442 28.20 26.47 7.54
CA GLU A 442 27.10 27.13 6.83
C GLU A 442 26.87 28.58 7.33
N TRP A 443 27.17 28.91 8.59
CA TRP A 443 27.13 30.31 9.07
C TRP A 443 28.30 31.14 8.53
N ILE A 444 29.50 30.58 8.49
CA ILE A 444 30.69 31.25 7.92
C ILE A 444 30.45 31.53 6.43
N ASP A 445 29.97 30.53 5.69
CA ASP A 445 29.65 30.66 4.26
C ASP A 445 28.49 31.66 4.03
N PHE A 446 27.46 31.66 4.88
CA PHE A 446 26.38 32.65 4.85
C PHE A 446 26.87 34.09 5.06
N GLU A 447 27.68 34.36 6.09
CA GLU A 447 28.19 35.72 6.31
C GLU A 447 29.22 36.13 5.24
N GLY A 448 29.88 35.16 4.60
CA GLY A 448 30.74 35.38 3.43
C GLY A 448 29.97 35.77 2.15
N LEU A 449 28.68 35.43 2.06
CA LEU A 449 27.80 35.77 0.93
C LEU A 449 26.90 36.99 1.20
N PHE A 450 26.44 37.18 2.44
CA PHE A 450 25.39 38.14 2.80
C PHE A 450 25.75 39.08 3.97
N GLY A 451 26.96 38.97 4.54
CA GLY A 451 27.42 39.73 5.71
C GLY A 451 28.45 40.81 5.39
N ASP A 452 28.77 41.61 6.41
CA ASP A 452 29.96 42.48 6.40
C ASP A 452 31.18 41.76 7.02
N ILE A 453 32.39 42.26 6.78
CA ILE A 453 33.64 41.66 7.28
C ILE A 453 33.65 41.50 8.81
N SER A 454 33.03 42.42 9.55
CA SER A 454 32.93 42.36 11.00
C SER A 454 31.86 41.36 11.47
N GLN A 455 30.86 41.04 10.65
CA GLN A 455 29.91 39.94 10.89
C GLN A 455 30.58 38.59 10.63
N TYR A 456 31.34 38.47 9.55
CA TYR A 456 32.15 37.29 9.20
C TYR A 456 33.19 36.96 10.28
N GLU A 457 33.97 37.94 10.74
CA GLU A 457 34.92 37.77 11.87
C GLU A 457 34.23 37.33 13.18
N LYS A 458 33.03 37.87 13.47
CA LYS A 458 32.24 37.46 14.64
C LYS A 458 31.73 36.03 14.52
N ALA A 459 31.27 35.61 13.33
CA ALA A 459 30.85 34.24 13.08
C ALA A 459 32.02 33.26 13.24
N LEU A 460 33.19 33.55 12.63
CA LEU A 460 34.41 32.76 12.81
C LEU A 460 34.80 32.62 14.30
N LYS A 461 34.73 33.72 15.07
CA LYS A 461 35.05 33.68 16.51
C LYS A 461 34.06 32.83 17.30
N VAL A 462 32.76 33.08 17.16
CA VAL A 462 31.71 32.41 17.94
C VAL A 462 31.63 30.92 17.59
N THR A 463 31.79 30.55 16.32
CA THR A 463 31.84 29.15 15.87
C THR A 463 33.05 28.41 16.45
N ALA A 464 34.25 29.00 16.41
CA ALA A 464 35.46 28.40 16.97
C ALA A 464 35.37 28.23 18.49
N GLU A 465 34.96 29.26 19.23
CA GLU A 465 34.79 29.22 20.68
C GLU A 465 33.77 28.14 21.11
N ARG A 466 32.68 27.99 20.35
CA ARG A 466 31.61 27.04 20.66
C ARG A 466 31.92 25.60 20.21
N SER A 467 32.56 25.39 19.06
CA SER A 467 32.99 24.05 18.62
C SER A 467 34.00 23.46 19.61
N ALA A 468 35.01 24.26 19.99
CA ALA A 468 35.97 23.87 21.04
C ALA A 468 35.32 23.64 22.42
N PHE A 469 34.15 24.22 22.70
CA PHE A 469 33.36 23.91 23.91
C PHE A 469 32.63 22.55 23.79
N CYS A 470 31.97 22.30 22.66
CA CYS A 470 31.29 21.02 22.41
C CYS A 470 32.26 19.83 22.32
N GLU A 471 33.44 19.99 21.70
CA GLU A 471 34.53 19.00 21.71
C GLU A 471 34.93 18.61 23.14
N ARG A 472 35.10 19.59 24.03
CA ARG A 472 35.45 19.34 25.44
C ARG A 472 34.36 18.56 26.18
N ILE A 473 33.08 18.87 25.95
CA ILE A 473 31.96 18.10 26.51
C ILE A 473 31.94 16.67 25.98
N SER A 474 32.08 16.48 24.66
CA SER A 474 32.10 15.15 24.04
C SER A 474 33.26 14.30 24.55
N ARG A 475 34.45 14.89 24.71
CA ARG A 475 35.63 14.25 25.30
C ARG A 475 35.43 13.89 26.78
N GLN A 476 34.75 14.73 27.56
CA GLN A 476 34.39 14.43 28.95
C GLN A 476 33.35 13.31 29.06
N ARG A 477 32.35 13.26 28.17
CA ARG A 477 31.37 12.15 28.11
C ARG A 477 32.08 10.80 27.85
N LEU A 478 33.02 10.76 26.90
CA LEU A 478 33.82 9.57 26.57
C LEU A 478 34.76 9.14 27.70
N LEU A 479 35.34 10.09 28.44
CA LEU A 479 36.12 9.78 29.63
C LEU A 479 35.24 9.19 30.74
N ASN A 480 34.07 9.78 30.99
CA ASN A 480 33.17 9.33 32.06
C ASN A 480 32.49 7.98 31.78
N SER A 481 32.25 7.62 30.50
CA SER A 481 31.82 6.27 30.14
C SER A 481 32.92 5.21 30.33
N SER A 482 34.19 5.63 30.36
CA SER A 482 35.36 4.76 30.53
C SER A 482 35.74 4.51 32.00
N THR A 483 35.26 5.32 32.94
CA THR A 483 35.71 5.30 34.36
C THR A 483 34.76 4.58 35.33
N ASN A 484 33.73 3.89 34.85
CA ASN A 484 32.83 3.09 35.69
C ASN A 484 33.44 1.74 36.11
N LEU A 485 34.58 1.78 36.82
CA LEU A 485 35.15 0.64 37.55
C LEU A 485 35.76 1.16 38.87
N PRO A 486 35.31 0.71 40.06
CA PRO A 486 35.61 1.40 41.31
C PRO A 486 36.91 0.96 42.00
N SER A 487 37.85 1.91 42.13
CA SER A 487 38.90 1.90 43.16
C SER A 487 39.22 3.35 43.53
N LEU A 488 38.89 3.83 44.74
CA LEU A 488 39.66 3.61 45.97
C LEU A 488 41.14 3.99 45.86
N GLN A 489 41.41 5.30 45.93
CA GLN A 489 42.09 5.87 47.09
C GLN A 489 41.79 7.37 47.22
N LYS A 490 41.82 7.87 48.45
CA LYS A 490 41.83 9.31 48.74
C LYS A 490 43.28 9.75 48.86
N GLU A 491 43.57 10.99 48.50
CA GLU A 491 44.35 11.82 49.41
C GLU A 491 43.89 13.28 49.33
N ASP A 492 43.80 13.93 50.50
CA ASP A 492 43.28 15.28 50.63
C ASP A 492 44.34 16.31 50.24
N HIS A 493 43.93 17.42 49.64
CA HIS A 493 44.44 18.76 49.98
C HIS A 493 43.37 19.81 49.63
N GLY A 494 42.92 20.60 50.59
CA GLY A 494 41.89 21.60 50.35
C GLY A 494 41.89 22.74 51.36
N ASN A 495 41.48 23.93 50.88
CA ASN A 495 40.94 25.04 51.67
C ASN A 495 40.10 25.93 50.71
N LYS A 496 38.77 26.00 50.89
CA LYS A 496 38.02 27.05 51.65
C LYS A 496 37.94 28.39 50.89
N ALA A 497 36.80 29.08 50.79
CA ALA A 497 35.42 28.89 51.29
C ALA A 497 34.43 29.57 50.28
N LYS A 498 33.08 29.57 50.37
CA LYS A 498 32.06 29.44 51.44
C LYS A 498 30.81 28.75 50.78
N ARG A 499 29.94 27.90 51.36
CA ARG A 499 29.12 27.91 52.61
C ARG A 499 28.17 29.12 52.66
N MET A 500 26.84 29.04 52.88
CA MET A 500 25.92 28.00 53.43
C MET A 500 25.17 27.15 52.36
N LYS A 501 24.57 25.95 52.58
CA LYS A 501 23.71 25.34 53.65
C LYS A 501 22.26 25.90 53.70
N THR A 502 21.15 25.14 53.77
CA THR A 502 20.78 23.68 53.73
C THR A 502 19.23 23.59 53.51
N MET A 503 18.46 22.49 53.37
CA MET A 503 18.54 21.01 53.58
C MET A 503 17.79 20.28 52.40
N LYS A 504 17.84 18.95 52.16
CA LYS A 504 16.98 17.80 52.61
C LYS A 504 15.44 17.96 52.50
N GLU A 505 14.64 16.94 52.18
CA GLU A 505 14.70 15.49 52.57
C GLU A 505 14.72 14.44 51.40
N ASP A 506 14.52 13.15 51.70
CA ASP A 506 14.87 11.96 50.89
C ASP A 506 13.66 11.00 50.61
N PHE A 507 13.93 9.78 50.07
CA PHE A 507 13.05 8.63 49.72
C PHE A 507 12.29 8.71 48.37
N ASP A 508 12.15 7.63 47.56
CA ASP A 508 12.63 6.23 47.68
C ASP A 508 12.97 5.59 46.31
N GLU A 509 13.76 4.50 46.27
CA GLU A 509 14.11 3.73 45.06
C GLU A 509 14.20 2.20 45.32
N SER A 510 13.32 1.40 44.70
CA SER A 510 13.42 -0.06 44.46
C SER A 510 12.16 -0.52 43.70
N SER A 511 12.13 -1.45 42.73
CA SER A 511 13.07 -2.45 42.19
C SER A 511 12.79 -2.62 40.65
N MET A 512 13.43 -3.47 39.82
CA MET A 512 14.46 -4.51 39.98
C MET A 512 15.21 -4.74 38.63
N ARG A 513 16.38 -5.40 38.64
CA ARG A 513 17.10 -5.84 37.42
C ARG A 513 16.99 -7.35 37.19
N ILE A 514 16.87 -7.80 35.95
CA ILE A 514 17.20 -9.18 35.49
C ILE A 514 17.98 -9.03 34.17
N VAL A 515 19.32 -9.01 34.22
CA VAL A 515 20.26 -10.15 34.02
C VAL A 515 20.44 -10.55 32.54
N SER A 516 21.68 -10.42 32.06
CA SER A 516 22.16 -10.90 30.76
C SER A 516 22.75 -12.31 30.85
N LYS A 517 22.73 -13.08 29.75
CA LYS A 517 23.63 -14.23 29.59
C LYS A 517 23.94 -14.60 28.14
N SER A 518 24.95 -15.45 27.98
CA SER A 518 25.72 -15.71 26.76
C SER A 518 25.14 -16.81 25.85
N SER A 519 25.61 -16.80 24.61
CA SER A 519 25.34 -17.79 23.55
C SER A 519 26.16 -19.09 23.67
N GLN A 520 25.63 -20.21 23.13
CA GLN A 520 26.22 -20.93 21.98
C GLN A 520 25.43 -22.20 21.55
N GLY A 521 25.31 -22.41 20.22
CA GLY A 521 24.84 -23.64 19.56
C GLY A 521 23.32 -23.88 19.57
N THR A 522 22.66 -24.38 18.52
CA THR A 522 23.05 -24.79 17.15
C THR A 522 21.82 -24.60 16.21
N SER A 523 21.80 -24.81 14.88
CA SER A 523 22.76 -25.51 14.00
C SER A 523 22.95 -24.86 12.59
N ASN A 524 22.39 -25.43 11.52
CA ASN A 524 22.72 -25.20 10.11
C ASN A 524 21.49 -25.34 9.19
N VAL A 525 21.03 -24.24 8.59
CA VAL A 525 20.22 -24.16 7.34
C VAL A 525 20.61 -22.86 6.61
N ASP A 526 20.58 -22.89 5.28
CA ASP A 526 20.65 -21.80 4.29
C ASP A 526 21.63 -20.61 4.47
N LYS A 527 22.63 -20.57 3.58
CA LYS A 527 23.39 -19.35 3.23
C LYS A 527 23.32 -19.07 1.73
N LYS A 528 22.38 -18.21 1.35
CA LYS A 528 22.39 -17.46 0.09
C LYS A 528 22.52 -15.96 0.43
N TRP A 529 23.17 -15.17 -0.43
CA TRP A 529 23.27 -13.70 -0.34
C TRP A 529 24.21 -13.05 0.71
N HIS A 530 25.53 -13.29 0.61
CA HIS A 530 26.54 -12.33 1.11
C HIS A 530 27.81 -12.33 0.22
N LYS A 531 27.75 -11.72 -0.97
CA LYS A 531 28.93 -11.58 -1.87
C LYS A 531 29.59 -10.20 -1.89
N ASP A 532 28.86 -9.15 -1.50
CA ASP A 532 29.27 -7.77 -1.84
C ASP A 532 30.09 -7.05 -0.75
N LEU A 533 30.04 -7.52 0.51
CA LEU A 533 30.76 -6.88 1.63
C LEU A 533 32.27 -7.15 1.63
N HIS A 534 32.71 -8.24 1.01
CA HIS A 534 34.14 -8.64 0.96
C HIS A 534 34.74 -8.55 -0.44
N THR A 535 34.07 -7.82 -1.34
CA THR A 535 34.51 -7.63 -2.73
C THR A 535 35.24 -6.28 -2.92
N VAL A 536 36.40 -6.35 -3.56
CA VAL A 536 37.29 -5.24 -3.89
C VAL A 536 37.19 -4.92 -5.38
N PHE A 537 37.19 -3.64 -5.74
CA PHE A 537 37.23 -3.15 -7.11
C PHE A 537 38.65 -2.69 -7.45
N VAL A 538 39.21 -3.19 -8.55
CA VAL A 538 40.54 -2.84 -9.05
C VAL A 538 40.41 -2.21 -10.42
N SER A 539 41.08 -1.09 -10.65
CA SER A 539 40.99 -0.29 -11.88
C SER A 539 42.35 0.24 -12.33
N ASN A 540 42.38 0.85 -13.52
CA ASN A 540 43.61 1.26 -14.22
C ASN A 540 44.52 0.08 -14.59
N LEU A 541 43.90 -1.04 -14.99
CA LEU A 541 44.60 -2.21 -15.53
C LEU A 541 44.90 -2.01 -17.03
N PRO A 542 46.10 -2.39 -17.51
CA PRO A 542 46.42 -2.41 -18.94
C PRO A 542 45.43 -3.25 -19.75
N LYS A 543 45.11 -2.82 -20.98
CA LYS A 543 44.26 -3.59 -21.91
C LYS A 543 44.89 -4.92 -22.37
N THR A 544 46.18 -5.13 -22.11
CA THR A 544 46.94 -6.35 -22.37
C THR A 544 46.97 -7.32 -21.19
N THR A 545 46.37 -6.98 -20.04
CA THR A 545 46.41 -7.81 -18.82
C THR A 545 45.63 -9.11 -19.03
N SER A 546 46.27 -10.28 -18.83
CA SER A 546 45.55 -11.55 -18.81
C SER A 546 44.81 -11.76 -17.49
N GLN A 547 43.91 -12.74 -17.45
CA GLN A 547 43.21 -13.07 -16.21
C GLN A 547 44.12 -13.77 -15.19
N GLU A 548 45.14 -14.49 -15.66
CA GLU A 548 46.15 -15.16 -14.83
C GLU A 548 47.10 -14.13 -14.18
N ASP A 549 47.58 -13.14 -14.94
CA ASP A 549 48.36 -12.01 -14.41
C ASP A 549 47.59 -11.30 -13.29
N PHE A 550 46.32 -10.96 -13.56
CA PHE A 550 45.46 -10.26 -12.60
C PHE A 550 45.20 -11.07 -11.33
N GLN A 551 45.07 -12.40 -11.45
CA GLN A 551 44.85 -13.28 -10.31
C GLN A 551 46.11 -13.45 -9.44
N SER A 552 47.30 -13.49 -10.06
CA SER A 552 48.58 -13.68 -9.36
C SER A 552 48.87 -12.61 -8.28
N ILE A 553 48.43 -11.36 -8.52
CA ILE A 553 48.65 -10.20 -7.63
C ILE A 553 47.94 -10.37 -6.28
N PHE A 554 46.77 -11.03 -6.27
CA PHE A 554 45.91 -11.15 -5.09
C PHE A 554 45.91 -12.57 -4.50
N SER A 555 46.42 -13.58 -5.22
CA SER A 555 46.53 -14.96 -4.72
C SER A 555 47.49 -15.14 -3.54
N SER A 556 48.37 -14.16 -3.27
CA SER A 556 49.25 -14.15 -2.10
C SER A 556 48.64 -13.52 -0.84
N ILE A 557 47.37 -13.11 -0.89
CA ILE A 557 46.65 -12.49 0.25
C ILE A 557 45.76 -13.53 0.91
N GLU A 558 45.77 -13.58 2.25
CA GLU A 558 45.01 -14.57 3.00
C GLU A 558 43.48 -14.40 2.80
N GLY A 559 42.80 -15.51 2.49
CA GLY A 559 41.36 -15.52 2.23
C GLY A 559 40.96 -15.02 0.83
N PHE A 560 41.84 -15.04 -0.17
CA PHE A 560 41.47 -14.86 -1.58
C PHE A 560 40.44 -15.92 -2.05
N VAL A 561 39.41 -15.52 -2.82
CA VAL A 561 38.37 -16.43 -3.35
C VAL A 561 38.31 -16.43 -4.89
N GLU A 562 38.02 -15.29 -5.53
CA GLU A 562 37.88 -15.20 -6.99
C GLU A 562 38.42 -13.85 -7.51
N ALA A 563 39.11 -13.85 -8.66
CA ALA A 563 39.50 -12.64 -9.40
C ALA A 563 38.80 -12.60 -10.76
N ARG A 564 37.91 -11.62 -10.96
CA ARG A 564 37.09 -11.47 -12.16
C ARG A 564 37.47 -10.21 -12.94
N LEU A 565 38.30 -10.39 -13.97
CA LEU A 565 38.65 -9.33 -14.92
C LEU A 565 37.47 -9.04 -15.86
N VAL A 566 37.02 -7.78 -15.95
CA VAL A 566 35.88 -7.41 -16.81
C VAL A 566 36.35 -7.21 -18.25
N LYS A 567 35.73 -7.93 -19.17
CA LYS A 567 36.00 -7.90 -20.62
C LYS A 567 34.80 -7.32 -21.37
N ASP A 568 35.01 -6.81 -22.59
CA ASP A 568 33.91 -6.40 -23.47
C ASP A 568 33.34 -7.58 -24.28
N ARG A 569 32.29 -7.32 -25.06
CA ARG A 569 31.69 -8.27 -26.00
C ARG A 569 32.69 -8.85 -27.02
N GLU A 570 33.79 -8.13 -27.26
CA GLU A 570 34.91 -8.50 -28.13
C GLU A 570 36.06 -9.21 -27.37
N GLY A 571 35.86 -9.57 -26.09
CA GLY A 571 36.85 -10.27 -25.25
C GLY A 571 37.97 -9.40 -24.66
N VAL A 572 38.16 -8.18 -25.16
CA VAL A 572 39.19 -7.23 -24.69
C VAL A 572 38.91 -6.75 -23.25
N PRO A 573 39.90 -6.72 -22.33
CA PRO A 573 39.74 -6.17 -20.98
C PRO A 573 39.32 -4.69 -20.96
N LYS A 574 38.35 -4.34 -20.10
CA LYS A 574 37.88 -2.95 -19.89
C LYS A 574 38.77 -2.11 -18.96
N GLY A 575 39.90 -2.66 -18.52
CA GLY A 575 40.84 -1.98 -17.62
C GLY A 575 40.41 -1.96 -16.14
N PHE A 576 39.45 -2.80 -15.76
CA PHE A 576 39.04 -3.00 -14.37
C PHE A 576 38.57 -4.44 -14.11
N GLY A 577 38.54 -4.82 -12.83
CA GLY A 577 38.13 -6.14 -12.35
C GLY A 577 37.66 -6.09 -10.90
N TYR A 578 37.11 -7.21 -10.43
CA TYR A 578 36.67 -7.41 -9.07
C TYR A 578 37.44 -8.57 -8.42
N VAL A 579 37.69 -8.48 -7.12
CA VAL A 579 38.33 -9.55 -6.33
C VAL A 579 37.49 -9.82 -5.09
N GLU A 580 37.01 -11.05 -4.96
CA GLU A 580 36.21 -11.52 -3.82
C GLU A 580 37.15 -12.15 -2.78
N PHE A 581 36.99 -11.75 -1.51
CA PHE A 581 37.70 -12.31 -0.36
C PHE A 581 36.73 -12.97 0.62
N GLN A 582 37.21 -13.93 1.40
CA GLN A 582 36.44 -14.63 2.42
C GLN A 582 36.26 -13.79 3.70
N ASN A 583 37.22 -12.90 4.00
CA ASN A 583 37.31 -12.15 5.26
C ASN A 583 37.58 -10.66 5.00
N ASP A 584 37.02 -9.77 5.83
CA ASP A 584 37.27 -8.31 5.75
C ASP A 584 38.75 -7.93 6.03
N GLN A 585 39.56 -8.86 6.55
CA GLN A 585 41.02 -8.69 6.66
C GLN A 585 41.72 -8.74 5.30
N GLY A 586 41.37 -9.69 4.42
CA GLY A 586 41.89 -9.76 3.05
C GLY A 586 41.55 -8.50 2.25
N VAL A 587 40.34 -7.95 2.46
CA VAL A 587 39.94 -6.63 1.93
C VAL A 587 40.86 -5.50 2.42
N LYS A 588 41.21 -5.47 3.71
CA LYS A 588 42.11 -4.45 4.30
C LYS A 588 43.55 -4.59 3.79
N GLU A 589 43.97 -5.77 3.39
CA GLU A 589 45.32 -6.03 2.86
C GLU A 589 45.40 -5.78 1.35
N ALA A 590 44.37 -6.14 0.58
CA ALA A 590 44.24 -5.75 -0.82
C ALA A 590 44.27 -4.22 -1.00
N LEU A 591 43.64 -3.47 -0.08
CA LEU A 591 43.71 -1.99 -0.07
C LEU A 591 45.12 -1.42 0.17
N LYS A 592 46.08 -2.21 0.70
CA LYS A 592 47.50 -1.81 0.82
C LYS A 592 48.27 -2.01 -0.49
N ALA A 593 47.73 -2.75 -1.46
CA ALA A 593 48.32 -2.97 -2.77
C ALA A 593 47.96 -1.86 -3.80
N ASP A 594 47.25 -0.81 -3.37
CA ASP A 594 47.01 0.40 -4.17
C ASP A 594 48.32 0.99 -4.70
N GLN A 595 48.34 1.45 -5.95
CA GLN A 595 49.49 2.01 -6.66
C GLN A 595 50.65 1.04 -6.97
N SER A 596 50.50 -0.27 -6.72
CA SER A 596 51.45 -1.27 -7.23
C SER A 596 51.49 -1.28 -8.77
N ILE A 597 52.65 -1.58 -9.35
CA ILE A 597 52.91 -1.43 -10.79
C ILE A 597 52.73 -2.77 -11.51
N LEU A 598 51.73 -2.85 -12.39
CA LEU A 598 51.47 -3.98 -13.28
C LEU A 598 51.74 -3.57 -14.73
N LEU A 599 52.66 -4.26 -15.40
CA LEU A 599 53.05 -4.01 -16.81
C LEU A 599 53.30 -2.52 -17.13
N GLY A 600 53.90 -1.78 -16.19
CA GLY A 600 54.22 -0.35 -16.32
C GLY A 600 53.11 0.63 -15.92
N GLN A 601 51.91 0.17 -15.55
CA GLN A 601 50.82 1.02 -15.05
C GLN A 601 50.55 0.78 -13.56
N LYS A 602 50.24 1.85 -12.82
CA LYS A 602 49.85 1.77 -11.40
C LYS A 602 48.39 1.35 -11.27
N ILE A 603 48.11 0.23 -10.60
CA ILE A 603 46.73 -0.19 -10.34
C ILE A 603 46.10 0.66 -9.23
N ILE A 604 44.77 0.81 -9.25
CA ILE A 604 44.01 1.57 -8.25
C ILE A 604 43.01 0.62 -7.58
N VAL A 605 43.10 0.47 -6.26
CA VAL A 605 42.34 -0.52 -5.46
C VAL A 605 41.38 0.18 -4.51
N ARG A 606 40.09 -0.18 -4.56
CA ARG A 606 39.03 0.43 -3.72
C ARG A 606 38.04 -0.62 -3.24
N ARG A 607 37.39 -0.40 -2.08
CA ARG A 607 36.23 -1.24 -1.67
C ARG A 607 35.13 -1.11 -2.72
N SER A 608 34.50 -2.23 -3.09
CA SER A 608 33.37 -2.18 -4.01
C SER A 608 32.24 -1.35 -3.41
N LYS A 609 31.56 -0.57 -4.25
CA LYS A 609 30.30 0.10 -3.92
C LYS A 609 29.28 -0.40 -4.93
N PRO A 610 28.34 -1.29 -4.55
CA PRO A 610 27.29 -1.69 -5.48
C PRO A 610 26.46 -0.47 -5.87
N PRO A 611 26.00 -0.36 -7.13
CA PRO A 611 25.05 0.66 -7.51
C PRO A 611 23.76 0.47 -6.69
N LYS A 612 23.18 1.56 -6.17
CA LYS A 612 21.80 1.51 -5.69
C LYS A 612 20.91 1.10 -6.86
N LEU A 613 19.95 0.22 -6.63
CA LEU A 613 19.02 -0.27 -7.64
C LEU A 613 18.10 0.85 -8.15
N GLN A 614 18.59 1.63 -9.12
CA GLN A 614 17.72 2.43 -9.98
C GLN A 614 16.90 1.48 -10.84
N ARG A 615 15.57 1.54 -10.72
CA ARG A 615 14.64 0.91 -11.67
C ARG A 615 14.82 1.60 -13.03
N TYR A 616 15.66 1.05 -13.89
CA TYR A 616 15.82 1.51 -15.26
C TYR A 616 14.61 1.11 -16.09
N SER A 617 13.72 2.07 -16.37
CA SER A 617 12.66 1.89 -17.34
C SER A 617 13.25 1.74 -18.75
N THR A 618 12.98 0.62 -19.41
CA THR A 618 13.32 0.43 -20.82
C THR A 618 12.35 1.22 -21.70
N PRO A 619 12.82 1.97 -22.71
CA PRO A 619 11.94 2.79 -23.55
C PRO A 619 11.16 1.91 -24.55
N SER A 620 9.90 1.63 -24.24
CA SER A 620 9.00 0.83 -25.07
C SER A 620 8.81 1.43 -26.47
N ARG A 621 9.20 0.68 -27.50
CA ARG A 621 8.95 1.06 -28.90
C ARG A 621 7.45 1.01 -29.18
N LYS A 622 6.83 2.14 -29.49
CA LYS A 622 5.41 2.23 -29.88
C LYS A 622 5.16 1.52 -31.20
N ILE A 623 4.70 0.27 -31.15
CA ILE A 623 4.05 -0.39 -32.28
C ILE A 623 2.65 0.21 -32.39
N ARG A 624 2.34 0.86 -33.52
CA ARG A 624 0.97 1.32 -33.83
C ARG A 624 0.21 0.17 -34.49
N ILE A 625 -0.77 -0.37 -33.78
CA ILE A 625 -1.87 -1.13 -34.39
C ILE A 625 -3.01 -0.13 -34.60
N GLY A 626 -3.47 0.03 -35.85
CA GLY A 626 -4.59 0.90 -36.17
C GLY A 626 -5.90 0.12 -36.07
N ILE A 627 -6.85 0.63 -35.29
CA ILE A 627 -8.24 0.18 -35.30
C ILE A 627 -9.07 1.38 -35.79
N ASP A 628 -9.76 1.21 -36.92
CA ASP A 628 -10.49 2.27 -37.60
C ASP A 628 -11.95 2.32 -37.10
N VAL A 629 -12.21 3.17 -36.11
CA VAL A 629 -13.56 3.39 -35.56
C VAL A 629 -14.20 4.57 -36.29
N ARG A 630 -15.18 4.26 -37.16
CA ARG A 630 -15.97 5.26 -37.87
C ARG A 630 -16.82 6.08 -36.89
N LYS A 631 -16.72 7.40 -36.97
CA LYS A 631 -17.65 8.33 -36.32
C LYS A 631 -19.04 8.20 -36.93
N ASN A 632 -20.10 8.26 -36.11
CA ASN A 632 -21.42 8.68 -36.55
C ASN A 632 -22.33 9.12 -35.38
N GLU A 633 -21.99 10.23 -34.71
CA GLU A 633 -22.84 10.90 -33.70
C GLU A 633 -22.87 12.42 -33.95
N MET A 634 -23.76 12.86 -34.84
CA MET A 634 -24.21 14.25 -34.99
C MET A 634 -25.57 14.25 -35.70
N GLU A 635 -26.68 14.05 -34.96
CA GLU A 635 -28.05 14.49 -35.29
C GLU A 635 -29.08 13.88 -34.29
N THR A 636 -29.28 14.50 -33.11
CA THR A 636 -30.52 14.44 -32.28
C THR A 636 -30.40 15.27 -30.99
N THR A 637 -30.15 16.58 -31.11
CA THR A 637 -30.14 17.51 -29.96
C THR A 637 -30.97 18.77 -30.23
N GLN A 638 -32.22 18.59 -30.66
CA GLN A 638 -33.12 19.73 -30.91
C GLN A 638 -34.62 19.48 -30.69
N GLU A 639 -35.01 18.51 -29.84
CA GLU A 639 -36.44 18.24 -29.55
C GLU A 639 -36.70 17.70 -28.11
N ALA A 640 -36.15 18.40 -27.11
CA ALA A 640 -36.39 18.12 -25.68
C ALA A 640 -36.12 19.36 -24.79
N LYS A 641 -36.83 20.47 -25.04
CA LYS A 641 -36.77 21.70 -24.23
C LYS A 641 -38.13 22.40 -24.10
N GLU A 642 -39.07 21.72 -23.49
CA GLU A 642 -40.26 22.30 -22.84
C GLU A 642 -40.87 21.24 -21.89
N ASN A 643 -41.62 21.68 -20.87
CA ASN A 643 -42.31 20.85 -19.87
C ASN A 643 -41.42 20.09 -18.85
N VAL A 644 -40.71 20.82 -17.99
CA VAL A 644 -40.48 20.39 -16.58
C VAL A 644 -40.67 21.61 -15.66
N ASP A 645 -41.92 21.79 -15.23
CA ASP A 645 -42.33 22.52 -14.02
C ASP A 645 -43.45 21.67 -13.37
N ASP A 646 -43.74 21.87 -12.09
CA ASP A 646 -44.73 21.13 -11.28
C ASP A 646 -44.53 19.60 -11.14
N PHE A 647 -43.56 19.13 -10.33
CA PHE A 647 -43.81 18.03 -9.35
C PHE A 647 -42.78 17.84 -8.19
N GLU A 648 -42.03 18.86 -7.75
CA GLU A 648 -41.10 18.75 -6.60
C GLU A 648 -41.69 19.16 -5.23
N GLU A 649 -42.79 18.54 -4.77
CA GLU A 649 -43.25 18.72 -3.39
C GLU A 649 -43.97 17.49 -2.77
N SER A 650 -43.27 16.34 -2.66
CA SER A 650 -43.80 15.19 -1.88
C SER A 650 -42.78 14.15 -1.37
N SER A 651 -41.55 14.05 -1.92
CA SER A 651 -40.56 13.03 -1.50
C SER A 651 -39.76 13.40 -0.23
N SER A 652 -39.76 14.68 0.16
CA SER A 652 -38.82 15.31 1.10
C SER A 652 -38.93 14.87 2.58
N GLN A 653 -39.74 13.88 2.93
CA GLN A 653 -39.97 13.43 4.32
C GLN A 653 -39.69 11.94 4.58
N ALA A 654 -39.37 11.14 3.55
CA ALA A 654 -39.06 9.71 3.72
C ALA A 654 -37.55 9.40 3.92
N ALA A 655 -36.66 10.29 3.48
CA ALA A 655 -35.21 10.06 3.46
C ALA A 655 -34.48 10.42 4.77
N ALA A 656 -35.19 10.54 5.90
CA ALA A 656 -34.68 11.16 7.14
C ALA A 656 -34.34 10.18 8.29
N THR A 657 -34.43 8.86 8.07
CA THR A 657 -34.12 7.86 9.13
C THR A 657 -33.40 6.61 8.58
N THR A 658 -32.10 6.73 8.25
CA THR A 658 -31.06 5.69 8.39
C THR A 658 -29.71 6.32 7.98
N MET A 659 -28.92 6.81 8.96
CA MET A 659 -27.53 7.24 8.73
C MET A 659 -26.66 7.02 9.99
N GLN A 660 -26.13 5.81 10.09
CA GLN A 660 -24.99 5.39 10.92
C GLN A 660 -24.23 4.35 10.06
N THR A 661 -22.90 4.38 9.88
CA THR A 661 -21.86 5.27 10.42
C THR A 661 -20.92 5.78 9.29
N SER A 662 -21.24 6.95 8.71
CA SER A 662 -20.23 7.75 8.00
C SER A 662 -19.73 8.84 8.94
N TRP A 663 -18.41 8.97 9.12
CA TRP A 663 -17.81 10.10 9.84
C TRP A 663 -18.24 11.41 9.18
N THR A 664 -18.99 12.25 9.89
CA THR A 664 -19.40 13.56 9.37
C THR A 664 -18.32 14.61 9.64
N GLN A 665 -18.43 15.74 8.94
CA GLN A 665 -17.56 16.91 9.15
C GLN A 665 -17.60 17.41 10.60
N ASP A 666 -18.73 17.24 11.30
CA ASP A 666 -18.88 17.63 12.70
C ASP A 666 -18.40 16.56 13.68
N ASP A 667 -18.34 15.29 13.31
CA ASP A 667 -17.71 14.25 14.15
C ASP A 667 -16.19 14.41 14.20
N PHE A 668 -15.57 14.78 13.08
CA PHE A 668 -14.18 15.24 13.06
C PHE A 668 -13.95 16.46 13.97
N ARG A 669 -14.83 17.47 13.93
CA ARG A 669 -14.76 18.65 14.81
C ARG A 669 -15.00 18.33 16.29
N LYS A 670 -15.90 17.39 16.61
CA LYS A 670 -16.09 16.86 17.98
C LYS A 670 -14.83 16.13 18.43
N TRP A 671 -14.27 15.24 17.60
CA TRP A 671 -13.08 14.46 17.92
C TRP A 671 -11.85 15.33 18.18
N ILE A 672 -11.60 16.37 17.35
CA ILE A 672 -10.51 17.32 17.61
C ILE A 672 -10.68 18.02 18.98
N ARG A 673 -11.89 18.49 19.30
CA ARG A 673 -12.15 19.15 20.60
C ARG A 673 -11.92 18.19 21.76
N ASN A 674 -12.49 16.98 21.68
CA ASN A 674 -12.41 15.95 22.71
C ASN A 674 -11.00 15.34 22.84
N SER A 675 -10.14 15.46 21.82
CA SER A 675 -8.74 15.02 21.84
C SER A 675 -7.75 16.16 22.15
N SER A 676 -8.27 17.32 22.59
CA SER A 676 -7.50 18.51 22.97
C SER A 676 -7.79 18.98 24.41
N ALA A 677 -8.45 18.11 25.19
CA ALA A 677 -8.83 18.29 26.59
C ALA A 677 -8.36 17.07 27.41
#